data_AF-A0AA35S0R5-F1
#
_entry.id   AF-A0AA35S0R5-F1
#
_cell.length_a   1.000
_cell.length_b   1.000
_cell.length_c   1.000
_cell.angle_alpha   90.00
_cell.angle_beta   90.00
_cell.angle_gamma   90.00
#
_symmetry.space_group_name_H-M   'P 1'
#
loop_
_entity.id
_entity.type
_entity.pdbx_description
1 polymer ?
#
loop_
_entity_poly.entity_id
_entity_poly.type
_entity_poly.pdbx_seq_one_letter_code
_entity_poly.pdbx_strand_id
1 'polypeptide(L)'
;MLVVLVSAFCDLFYTVYQQSVRQVAEYQYVTPIVLSLTMGLMIGVVTTHRVSGIKSSGLPFVFWLVMMFYAALKMRTLVLVAEDKGSVKDVFRFTTFCVQFASYVGLFVLTLLPEHHSRRHSYTLLHDGIDQRKPCPELEATFLSRITWWWLNGLIWDGWRKPLLYSDLTDLNEEDKAKRLGPRFQRNWDKELKKSDVKFTRVPVKPMEYQPVNVEILPTSGEPGLAPEPAQGHGGRGPSLVLALARSFGGTFFIAGFFKLGQDLLGFASPQILKLMIRFTEDPSESDWRGYLYAVLLFVTAVVQSLLLHQYFHRCFLVGMRVRTAVISAIYNKALRLSNSARRERTVGEIVNLMSVDAQRFMDLMSYLHMIWSAPLQIVLALIFLYITMGFSIFAGFAVMVLLIPINAVIAAKSRTLQVKQMILKDSRIKLVNEVLNGMKVIKLYAWEIPFKQQIMGIRQGELNVLRSTAFLNAGSSFTWTCAPFLVALATFATFVLVNKDSSNPNDRLTADKAFVALSLFNILRFPLSMLPMLISFMVESSVSVKRLREFLKGNEIDPNNVERSEEPATEGENVIAVSSGEFTWDTGDKSTLEDINIQVKRGQLVGVVGLVGAGKSSLIQAILGEMEKVGGTVEVKGRVAYVPQQAWIQNATVRENIEFGQAHNEAFYKRTLEDCALEQDLEILPGGDMTEIGEKGINLSGGQKQRVSLARAVYQEADVYLLDDPLSAVDSHVGETHL
;
A
#
# COMPACT_ATOMS: atom_id res chain seq x y z
N MET A 1 -25.90 -30.84 -7.58
CA MET A 1 -25.90 -30.45 -9.01
C MET A 1 -26.35 -31.60 -9.90
N LEU A 2 -25.72 -32.78 -9.84
CA LEU A 2 -26.15 -33.96 -10.60
C LEU A 2 -27.62 -34.35 -10.38
N VAL A 3 -28.12 -34.29 -9.14
CA VAL A 3 -29.54 -34.57 -8.83
C VAL A 3 -30.50 -33.61 -9.58
N VAL A 4 -30.16 -32.33 -9.67
CA VAL A 4 -30.96 -31.33 -10.41
C VAL A 4 -30.91 -31.62 -11.91
N LEU A 5 -29.74 -31.97 -12.43
CA LEU A 5 -29.56 -32.32 -13.84
C LEU A 5 -30.38 -33.56 -14.22
N VAL A 6 -30.32 -34.62 -13.41
CA VAL A 6 -31.11 -35.85 -13.61
C VAL A 6 -32.61 -35.53 -13.54
N SER A 7 -33.05 -34.73 -12.57
CA SER A 7 -34.46 -34.31 -12.48
C SER A 7 -34.91 -33.52 -13.71
N ALA A 8 -34.05 -32.67 -14.29
CA ALA A 8 -34.37 -31.93 -15.51
C ALA A 8 -34.52 -32.86 -16.72
N PHE A 9 -33.66 -33.89 -16.84
CA PHE A 9 -33.81 -34.93 -17.85
C PHE A 9 -35.08 -35.76 -17.65
N CYS A 10 -35.43 -36.12 -16.42
CA CYS A 10 -36.69 -36.80 -16.11
C CYS A 10 -37.90 -35.98 -16.54
N ASP A 11 -37.92 -34.67 -16.29
CA ASP A 11 -38.97 -33.76 -16.74
C ASP A 11 -39.05 -33.68 -18.28
N LEU A 12 -37.90 -33.69 -18.97
CA LEU A 12 -37.83 -33.69 -20.43
C LEU A 12 -38.39 -34.99 -21.03
N PHE A 13 -37.94 -36.15 -20.54
CA PHE A 13 -38.45 -37.45 -20.99
C PHE A 13 -39.94 -37.63 -20.70
N TYR A 14 -40.40 -37.17 -19.54
CA TYR A 14 -41.83 -37.18 -19.21
C TYR A 14 -42.64 -36.28 -20.16
N THR A 15 -42.08 -35.15 -20.59
CA THR A 15 -42.74 -34.25 -21.56
C THR A 15 -42.84 -34.89 -22.94
N VAL A 16 -41.79 -35.57 -23.41
CA VAL A 16 -41.80 -36.37 -24.66
C VAL A 16 -42.83 -37.51 -24.58
N TYR A 17 -42.87 -38.22 -23.44
CA TYR A 17 -43.88 -39.24 -23.20
C TYR A 17 -45.30 -38.66 -23.23
N GLN A 18 -45.53 -37.53 -22.56
CA GLN A 18 -46.83 -36.89 -22.50
C GLN A 18 -47.30 -36.40 -23.89
N GLN A 19 -46.40 -36.02 -24.79
CA GLN A 19 -46.74 -35.68 -26.17
C GLN A 19 -47.26 -36.85 -27.00
N SER A 20 -46.83 -38.08 -26.69
CA SER A 20 -47.41 -39.27 -27.31
C SER A 20 -48.87 -39.50 -26.88
N VAL A 21 -49.33 -38.85 -25.79
CA VAL A 21 -50.65 -39.06 -25.18
C VAL A 21 -51.58 -37.84 -25.32
N ARG A 22 -51.06 -36.60 -25.26
CA ARG A 22 -51.83 -35.34 -25.33
C ARG A 22 -50.99 -34.21 -25.92
N GLN A 23 -51.65 -33.17 -26.44
CA GLN A 23 -50.95 -31.97 -26.92
C GLN A 23 -50.31 -31.23 -25.74
N VAL A 24 -49.00 -30.98 -25.82
CA VAL A 24 -48.18 -30.42 -24.75
C VAL A 24 -47.77 -28.99 -25.12
N ALA A 25 -47.79 -28.07 -24.15
CA ALA A 25 -47.37 -26.69 -24.38
C ALA A 25 -45.84 -26.58 -24.55
N GLU A 26 -45.39 -25.73 -25.47
CA GLU A 26 -43.98 -25.60 -25.87
C GLU A 26 -43.03 -25.28 -24.70
N TYR A 27 -43.48 -24.49 -23.71
CA TYR A 27 -42.65 -24.14 -22.55
C TYR A 27 -42.21 -25.36 -21.72
N GLN A 28 -42.95 -26.46 -21.81
CA GLN A 28 -42.64 -27.70 -21.08
C GLN A 28 -41.42 -28.43 -21.67
N TYR A 29 -41.05 -28.16 -22.92
CA TYR A 29 -39.77 -28.58 -23.51
C TYR A 29 -38.64 -27.63 -23.17
N VAL A 30 -38.90 -26.33 -23.32
CA VAL A 30 -37.88 -25.29 -23.19
C VAL A 30 -37.32 -25.23 -21.77
N THR A 31 -38.16 -25.34 -20.75
CA THR A 31 -37.76 -25.19 -19.34
C THR A 31 -36.71 -26.24 -18.89
N PRO A 32 -36.93 -27.56 -19.06
CA PRO A 32 -35.93 -28.56 -18.67
C PRO A 32 -34.67 -28.53 -19.55
N ILE A 33 -34.77 -28.16 -20.83
CA ILE A 33 -33.59 -27.99 -21.70
C ILE A 33 -32.70 -26.85 -21.20
N VAL A 34 -33.28 -25.68 -20.93
CA VAL A 34 -32.56 -24.53 -20.38
C VAL A 34 -31.98 -24.85 -19.01
N LEU A 35 -32.72 -25.55 -18.15
CA LEU A 35 -32.22 -25.99 -16.85
C LEU A 35 -31.03 -26.96 -17.00
N SER A 36 -31.07 -27.87 -17.96
CA SER A 36 -30.00 -28.84 -18.20
C SER A 36 -28.73 -28.16 -18.72
N LEU A 37 -28.87 -27.23 -19.67
CA LEU A 37 -27.75 -26.42 -20.20
C LEU A 37 -27.12 -25.55 -19.10
N THR A 38 -27.95 -24.90 -18.28
CA THR A 38 -27.46 -24.05 -17.17
C THR A 38 -26.76 -24.88 -16.08
N MET A 39 -27.27 -26.07 -15.75
CA MET A 39 -26.59 -27.00 -14.85
C MET A 39 -25.25 -27.49 -15.42
N GLY A 40 -25.18 -27.78 -16.72
CA GLY A 40 -23.92 -28.13 -17.40
C GLY A 40 -22.88 -27.01 -17.32
N LEU A 41 -23.30 -25.76 -17.59
CA LEU A 41 -22.44 -24.58 -17.43
C LEU A 41 -21.97 -24.40 -15.98
N MET A 42 -22.87 -24.54 -15.00
CA MET A 42 -22.53 -24.41 -13.57
C MET A 42 -21.53 -25.47 -13.11
N ILE A 43 -21.69 -26.72 -13.57
CA ILE A 43 -20.71 -27.79 -13.30
C ILE A 43 -19.36 -27.44 -13.94
N GLY A 44 -19.36 -26.94 -15.18
CA GLY A 44 -18.16 -26.47 -15.87
C GLY A 44 -17.43 -25.38 -15.07
N VAL A 45 -18.15 -24.34 -14.64
CA VAL A 45 -17.57 -23.22 -13.87
C VAL A 45 -17.03 -23.66 -12.52
N VAL A 46 -17.74 -24.53 -11.80
CA VAL A 46 -17.26 -25.05 -10.51
C VAL A 46 -16.01 -25.90 -10.70
N THR A 47 -15.96 -26.71 -11.76
CA THR A 47 -14.81 -27.55 -12.08
C THR A 47 -13.59 -26.70 -12.47
N THR A 48 -13.76 -25.69 -13.32
CA THR A 48 -12.66 -24.79 -13.69
C THR A 48 -12.15 -24.00 -12.49
N HIS A 49 -13.03 -23.47 -11.64
CA HIS A 49 -12.64 -22.79 -10.41
C HIS A 49 -11.85 -23.72 -9.46
N ARG A 50 -12.26 -24.99 -9.33
CA ARG A 50 -11.52 -25.98 -8.54
C ARG A 50 -10.13 -26.25 -9.10
N VAL A 51 -10.01 -26.41 -10.43
CA VAL A 51 -8.71 -26.60 -11.10
C VAL A 51 -7.82 -25.36 -10.97
N SER A 52 -8.39 -24.15 -10.97
CA SER A 52 -7.67 -22.89 -10.75
C SER A 52 -7.37 -22.59 -9.26
N GLY A 53 -7.71 -23.48 -8.33
CA GLY A 53 -7.46 -23.31 -6.90
C GLY A 53 -8.36 -22.27 -6.20
N ILE A 54 -9.46 -21.86 -6.84
CA ILE A 54 -10.44 -20.93 -6.25
C ILE A 54 -11.34 -21.70 -5.28
N LYS A 55 -11.11 -21.53 -3.98
CA LYS A 55 -11.83 -22.26 -2.90
C LYS A 55 -13.32 -21.90 -2.78
N SER A 56 -13.70 -20.66 -3.04
CA SER A 56 -15.10 -20.22 -2.98
C SER A 56 -15.35 -19.15 -4.02
N SER A 57 -16.41 -19.32 -4.81
CA SER A 57 -16.80 -18.39 -5.87
C SER A 57 -18.15 -17.76 -5.55
N GLY A 58 -18.24 -16.45 -5.77
CA GLY A 58 -19.50 -15.72 -5.62
C GLY A 58 -20.55 -16.11 -6.65
N LEU A 59 -20.15 -16.63 -7.81
CA LEU A 59 -21.10 -16.95 -8.88
C LEU A 59 -22.02 -18.13 -8.52
N PRO A 60 -21.52 -19.29 -8.04
CA PRO A 60 -22.37 -20.33 -7.45
C PRO A 60 -23.21 -19.83 -6.28
N PHE A 61 -22.66 -19.01 -5.39
CA PHE A 61 -23.41 -18.48 -4.24
C PHE A 61 -24.63 -17.66 -4.70
N VAL A 62 -24.42 -16.67 -5.58
CA VAL A 62 -25.50 -15.82 -6.11
C VAL A 62 -26.49 -16.64 -6.92
N PHE A 63 -26.01 -17.57 -7.75
CA PHE A 63 -26.86 -18.44 -8.56
C PHE A 63 -27.81 -19.27 -7.70
N TRP A 64 -27.29 -19.99 -6.70
CA TRP A 64 -28.13 -20.83 -5.82
C TRP A 64 -29.05 -19.99 -4.94
N LEU A 65 -28.61 -18.81 -4.49
CA LEU A 65 -29.47 -17.87 -3.77
C LEU A 65 -30.68 -17.45 -4.61
N VAL A 66 -30.46 -17.02 -5.86
CA VAL A 66 -31.53 -16.60 -6.77
C VAL A 66 -32.46 -17.77 -7.11
N MET A 67 -31.90 -18.95 -7.39
CA MET A 67 -32.69 -20.16 -7.68
C MET A 67 -33.54 -20.59 -6.48
N MET A 68 -33.00 -20.48 -5.26
CA MET A 68 -33.74 -20.76 -4.03
C MET A 68 -34.93 -19.80 -3.85
N PHE A 69 -34.72 -18.49 -4.05
CA PHE A 69 -35.81 -17.50 -3.97
C PHE A 69 -36.89 -17.73 -5.04
N TYR A 70 -36.48 -17.94 -6.30
CA TYR A 70 -37.41 -18.27 -7.38
C TYR A 70 -38.23 -19.52 -7.06
N ALA A 71 -37.56 -20.58 -6.60
CA ALA A 71 -38.23 -21.84 -6.30
C ALA A 71 -39.14 -21.73 -5.07
N ALA A 72 -38.80 -20.91 -4.07
CA ALA A 72 -39.69 -20.63 -2.93
C ALA A 72 -40.99 -19.93 -3.37
N LEU A 73 -40.89 -18.92 -4.25
CA LEU A 73 -42.07 -18.24 -4.81
C LEU A 73 -42.95 -19.22 -5.60
N LYS A 74 -42.33 -20.02 -6.48
CA LYS A 74 -43.05 -21.04 -7.27
C LYS A 74 -43.69 -22.11 -6.38
N MET A 75 -43.01 -22.54 -5.32
CA MET A 75 -43.53 -23.51 -4.35
C MET A 75 -44.79 -22.97 -3.68
N ARG A 76 -44.76 -21.72 -3.18
CA ARG A 76 -45.93 -21.06 -2.59
C ARG A 76 -47.11 -21.02 -3.57
N THR A 77 -46.87 -20.63 -4.82
CA THR A 77 -47.93 -20.58 -5.84
C THR A 77 -48.51 -21.96 -6.11
N LEU A 78 -47.67 -23.00 -6.23
CA LEU A 78 -48.14 -24.37 -6.47
C LEU A 78 -48.96 -24.92 -5.30
N VAL A 79 -48.58 -24.62 -4.05
CA VAL A 79 -49.34 -25.00 -2.85
C VAL A 79 -50.71 -24.33 -2.83
N LEU A 80 -50.77 -23.02 -3.06
CA LEU A 80 -52.04 -22.28 -3.09
C LEU A 80 -52.98 -22.79 -4.18
N VAL A 81 -52.45 -23.12 -5.37
CA VAL A 81 -53.26 -23.68 -6.46
C VAL A 81 -53.73 -25.10 -6.16
N ALA A 82 -52.93 -25.90 -5.46
CA ALA A 82 -53.31 -27.25 -5.04
C ALA A 82 -54.39 -27.22 -3.95
N GLU A 83 -54.31 -26.25 -3.03
CA GLU A 83 -55.31 -26.01 -1.98
C GLU A 83 -56.65 -25.57 -2.57
N ASP A 84 -56.64 -24.63 -3.52
CA ASP A 84 -57.83 -24.13 -4.22
C ASP A 84 -58.55 -25.23 -5.03
N LYS A 85 -57.79 -26.16 -5.62
CA LYS A 85 -58.33 -27.23 -6.48
C LYS A 85 -58.54 -28.57 -5.77
N GLY A 86 -58.19 -28.68 -4.49
CA GLY A 86 -58.22 -29.91 -3.70
C GLY A 86 -57.38 -31.07 -4.24
N SER A 87 -56.54 -30.84 -5.25
CA SER A 87 -55.71 -31.86 -5.90
C SER A 87 -54.55 -31.25 -6.69
N VAL A 88 -53.44 -32.01 -6.77
CA VAL A 88 -52.27 -31.63 -7.58
C VAL A 88 -52.47 -32.11 -9.02
N LYS A 89 -52.55 -31.19 -9.99
CA LYS A 89 -52.81 -31.51 -11.41
C LYS A 89 -51.81 -32.48 -12.06
N ASP A 90 -50.52 -32.31 -11.78
CA ASP A 90 -49.44 -33.12 -12.38
C ASP A 90 -48.48 -33.56 -11.27
N VAL A 91 -48.77 -34.72 -10.68
CA VAL A 91 -48.06 -35.25 -9.51
C VAL A 91 -46.57 -35.45 -9.81
N PHE A 92 -46.23 -35.97 -11.00
CA PHE A 92 -44.84 -36.22 -11.38
C PHE A 92 -44.01 -34.94 -11.36
N ARG A 93 -44.49 -33.88 -12.04
CA ARG A 93 -43.80 -32.59 -12.09
C ARG A 93 -43.75 -31.86 -10.76
N PHE A 94 -44.75 -32.07 -9.91
CA PHE A 94 -44.73 -31.54 -8.55
C PHE A 94 -43.64 -32.23 -7.73
N THR A 95 -43.54 -33.56 -7.79
CA THR A 95 -42.50 -34.33 -7.09
C THR A 95 -41.10 -33.99 -7.59
N THR A 96 -40.87 -33.91 -8.91
CA THR A 96 -39.56 -33.50 -9.46
C THR A 96 -39.19 -32.09 -9.03
N PHE A 97 -40.16 -31.17 -9.01
CA PHE A 97 -39.95 -29.81 -8.50
C PHE A 97 -39.60 -29.79 -7.00
N CYS A 98 -40.25 -30.60 -6.15
CA CYS A 98 -39.89 -30.69 -4.73
C CYS A 98 -38.45 -31.20 -4.54
N VAL A 99 -38.01 -32.18 -5.34
CA VAL A 99 -36.62 -32.67 -5.34
C VAL A 99 -35.64 -31.58 -5.80
N GLN A 100 -35.99 -30.81 -6.83
CA GLN A 100 -35.21 -29.66 -7.28
C GLN A 100 -35.11 -28.59 -6.19
N PHE A 101 -36.23 -28.25 -5.53
CA PHE A 101 -36.27 -27.26 -4.46
C PHE A 101 -35.38 -27.66 -3.28
N ALA A 102 -35.51 -28.89 -2.78
CA ALA A 102 -34.65 -29.42 -1.72
C ALA A 102 -33.17 -29.40 -2.13
N SER A 103 -32.87 -29.72 -3.39
CA SER A 103 -31.51 -29.65 -3.94
C SER A 103 -30.97 -28.22 -4.01
N TYR A 104 -31.79 -27.22 -4.37
CA TYR A 104 -31.38 -25.81 -4.39
C TYR A 104 -31.05 -25.31 -2.99
N VAL A 105 -31.88 -25.64 -2.00
CA VAL A 105 -31.64 -25.31 -0.59
C VAL A 105 -30.34 -25.98 -0.10
N GLY A 106 -30.18 -27.29 -0.35
CA GLY A 106 -28.98 -28.02 0.03
C GLY A 106 -27.70 -27.46 -0.61
N LEU A 107 -27.74 -27.14 -1.91
CA LEU A 107 -26.60 -26.55 -2.61
C LEU A 107 -26.28 -25.14 -2.12
N PHE A 108 -27.29 -24.32 -1.81
CA PHE A 108 -27.08 -23.02 -1.19
C PHE A 108 -26.42 -23.14 0.18
N VAL A 109 -26.91 -24.02 1.06
CA VAL A 109 -26.32 -24.26 2.38
C VAL A 109 -24.86 -24.73 2.26
N LEU A 110 -24.55 -25.60 1.30
CA LEU A 110 -23.17 -26.04 1.05
C LEU A 110 -22.25 -24.87 0.66
N THR A 111 -22.74 -23.83 -0.02
CA THR A 111 -21.92 -22.65 -0.33
C THR A 111 -21.60 -21.77 0.87
N LEU A 112 -22.33 -21.92 1.99
CA LEU A 112 -22.06 -21.20 3.23
C LEU A 112 -20.96 -21.86 4.07
N LEU A 113 -20.73 -23.15 3.89
CA LEU A 113 -19.77 -23.91 4.66
C LEU A 113 -18.35 -23.75 4.09
N PRO A 114 -17.32 -23.55 4.93
CA PRO A 114 -15.93 -23.56 4.48
C PRO A 114 -15.57 -24.92 3.87
N GLU A 115 -15.04 -24.93 2.63
CA GLU A 115 -14.48 -26.15 2.06
C GLU A 115 -13.16 -26.49 2.80
N HIS A 116 -13.24 -27.41 3.77
CA HIS A 116 -12.06 -28.03 4.36
C HIS A 116 -11.54 -29.13 3.41
N HIS A 117 -10.50 -28.85 2.62
CA HIS A 117 -9.76 -29.91 1.94
C HIS A 117 -8.24 -29.82 2.10
N SER A 118 -7.66 -31.02 2.02
CA SER A 118 -6.34 -31.46 2.44
C SER A 118 -5.19 -30.73 1.76
N ARG A 119 -4.29 -30.16 2.59
CA ARG A 119 -2.81 -30.01 2.54
C ARG A 119 -1.96 -30.23 1.27
N ARG A 120 -2.50 -30.45 0.07
CA ARG A 120 -1.73 -30.71 -1.16
C ARG A 120 -2.14 -29.72 -2.24
N HIS A 121 -1.28 -28.71 -2.47
CA HIS A 121 -0.75 -28.32 -3.81
C HIS A 121 -0.36 -26.85 -4.02
N SER A 122 -0.42 -25.94 -3.03
CA SER A 122 0.04 -24.55 -3.32
C SER A 122 0.78 -23.79 -2.23
N TYR A 123 0.75 -24.21 -0.97
CA TYR A 123 1.36 -23.44 0.12
C TYR A 123 2.61 -24.07 0.75
N THR A 124 2.79 -25.39 0.65
CA THR A 124 3.90 -26.10 1.31
C THR A 124 5.23 -26.10 0.53
N LEU A 125 5.27 -25.60 -0.71
CA LEU A 125 6.50 -25.56 -1.53
C LEU A 125 7.23 -24.20 -1.50
N LEU A 126 6.75 -23.21 -0.75
CA LEU A 126 7.27 -21.83 -0.78
C LEU A 126 7.73 -21.30 0.58
N HIS A 127 7.62 -22.08 1.65
CA HIS A 127 8.23 -21.74 2.92
C HIS A 127 9.72 -22.10 2.87
N ASP A 128 10.55 -21.13 2.43
CA ASP A 128 11.92 -21.03 2.97
C ASP A 128 11.75 -21.01 4.50
N GLY A 129 12.39 -21.92 5.23
CA GLY A 129 12.12 -22.27 6.64
C GLY A 129 12.34 -21.17 7.70
N ILE A 130 12.28 -19.90 7.31
CA ILE A 130 12.55 -18.71 8.13
C ILE A 130 11.27 -18.19 8.80
N ASP A 131 10.08 -18.42 8.22
CA ASP A 131 8.82 -17.85 8.73
C ASP A 131 7.77 -18.93 9.02
N GLN A 132 7.58 -19.25 10.30
CA GLN A 132 6.67 -20.30 10.81
C GLN A 132 5.21 -19.80 11.00
N ARG A 133 4.90 -18.59 10.55
CA ARG A 133 3.59 -17.97 10.79
C ARG A 133 2.46 -18.67 10.00
N LYS A 134 1.27 -18.69 10.62
CA LYS A 134 0.07 -19.27 10.03
C LYS A 134 -0.37 -18.45 8.80
N PRO A 135 -0.87 -19.09 7.72
CA PRO A 135 -1.37 -18.38 6.56
C PRO A 135 -2.62 -17.56 6.88
N CYS A 136 -2.86 -16.51 6.11
CA CYS A 136 -4.04 -15.64 6.25
C CYS A 136 -5.36 -16.43 6.07
N PRO A 137 -6.31 -16.37 7.03
CA PRO A 137 -7.62 -17.03 6.94
C PRO A 137 -8.50 -16.56 5.77
N GLU A 138 -8.24 -15.38 5.22
CA GLU A 138 -8.96 -14.82 4.06
C GLU A 138 -8.95 -15.76 2.85
N LEU A 139 -7.82 -16.46 2.63
CA LEU A 139 -7.66 -17.39 1.53
C LEU A 139 -8.64 -18.55 1.62
N GLU A 140 -8.95 -19.00 2.84
CA GLU A 140 -9.86 -20.12 3.12
C GLU A 140 -11.31 -19.68 3.32
N ALA A 141 -11.53 -18.37 3.47
CA ALA A 141 -12.84 -17.81 3.70
C ALA A 141 -13.80 -18.05 2.52
N THR A 142 -15.04 -18.42 2.85
CA THR A 142 -16.15 -18.50 1.89
C THR A 142 -16.46 -17.14 1.29
N PHE A 143 -17.16 -17.09 0.16
CA PHE A 143 -17.57 -15.84 -0.47
C PHE A 143 -18.30 -14.90 0.49
N LEU A 144 -19.25 -15.42 1.29
CA LEU A 144 -19.96 -14.63 2.29
C LEU A 144 -19.02 -14.13 3.41
N SER A 145 -18.09 -14.96 3.86
CA SER A 145 -17.10 -14.55 4.86
C SER A 145 -16.16 -13.46 4.31
N ARG A 146 -15.77 -13.52 3.03
CA ARG A 146 -14.98 -12.46 2.37
C ARG A 146 -15.75 -11.16 2.18
N ILE A 147 -17.04 -11.23 1.82
CA ILE A 147 -17.83 -10.01 1.59
C ILE A 147 -18.17 -9.27 2.89
N THR A 148 -18.25 -10.01 4.01
CA THR A 148 -18.60 -9.49 5.35
C THR A 148 -17.40 -9.39 6.29
N TRP A 149 -16.20 -9.78 5.86
CA TRP A 149 -14.98 -9.89 6.68
C TRP A 149 -15.10 -10.78 7.92
N TRP A 150 -16.00 -11.78 7.89
CA TRP A 150 -16.26 -12.66 9.03
C TRP A 150 -15.03 -13.43 9.52
N TRP A 151 -14.11 -13.75 8.62
CA TRP A 151 -12.85 -14.43 8.93
C TRP A 151 -11.96 -13.67 9.94
N LEU A 152 -12.15 -12.36 10.10
CA LEU A 152 -11.40 -11.53 11.04
C LEU A 152 -11.88 -11.68 12.49
N ASN A 153 -13.11 -12.18 12.72
CA ASN A 153 -13.72 -12.24 14.04
C ASN A 153 -12.92 -13.06 15.06
N GLY A 154 -12.20 -14.10 14.61
CA GLY A 154 -11.31 -14.89 15.48
C GLY A 154 -10.23 -14.01 16.11
N LEU A 155 -9.55 -13.20 15.30
CA LEU A 155 -8.51 -12.29 15.78
C LEU A 155 -9.06 -11.17 16.67
N ILE A 156 -10.24 -10.62 16.33
CA ILE A 156 -10.91 -9.59 17.15
C ILE A 156 -11.24 -10.15 18.53
N TRP A 157 -11.75 -11.38 18.58
CA TRP A 157 -12.10 -12.04 19.83
C TRP A 157 -10.87 -12.38 20.67
N ASP A 158 -9.79 -12.83 20.04
CA ASP A 158 -8.51 -13.04 20.72
C ASP A 158 -7.96 -11.71 21.28
N GLY A 159 -8.06 -10.62 20.52
CA GLY A 159 -7.67 -9.28 20.97
C GLY A 159 -8.52 -8.72 22.12
N TRP A 160 -9.78 -9.15 22.23
CA TRP A 160 -10.63 -8.84 23.38
C TRP A 160 -10.20 -9.63 24.63
N ARG A 161 -9.75 -10.89 24.46
CA ARG A 161 -9.31 -11.75 25.57
C ARG A 161 -7.90 -11.45 26.05
N LYS A 162 -7.00 -11.10 25.14
CA LYS A 162 -5.59 -10.82 25.42
C LYS A 162 -5.06 -9.72 24.50
N PRO A 163 -4.10 -8.91 24.95
CA PRO A 163 -3.34 -8.04 24.05
C PRO A 163 -2.68 -8.89 22.95
N LEU A 164 -2.88 -8.50 21.70
CA LEU A 164 -2.30 -9.21 20.55
C LEU A 164 -0.78 -8.99 20.50
N LEU A 165 -0.04 -10.09 20.31
CA LEU A 165 1.40 -10.07 20.06
C LEU A 165 1.70 -10.29 18.57
N TYR A 166 2.92 -10.01 18.13
CA TYR A 166 3.35 -10.25 16.74
C TYR A 166 3.17 -11.73 16.33
N SER A 167 3.33 -12.65 17.29
CA SER A 167 3.13 -14.10 17.08
C SER A 167 1.67 -14.50 16.83
N ASP A 168 0.70 -13.66 17.22
CA ASP A 168 -0.73 -13.91 17.01
C ASP A 168 -1.21 -13.50 15.60
N LEU A 169 -0.39 -12.73 14.88
CA LEU A 169 -0.71 -12.25 13.54
C LEU A 169 -0.38 -13.32 12.48
N THR A 170 -1.27 -13.44 11.51
CA THR A 170 -1.07 -14.31 10.34
C THR A 170 -0.11 -13.67 9.36
N ASP A 171 0.58 -14.50 8.57
CA ASP A 171 1.38 -14.01 7.46
C ASP A 171 0.50 -13.36 6.38
N LEU A 172 1.10 -12.46 5.60
CA LEU A 172 0.44 -11.79 4.49
C LEU A 172 0.21 -12.76 3.32
N ASN A 173 -0.82 -12.47 2.52
CA ASN A 173 -1.01 -13.16 1.25
C ASN A 173 0.21 -12.91 0.35
N GLU A 174 0.60 -13.94 -0.41
CA GLU A 174 1.75 -13.87 -1.31
C GLU A 174 1.72 -12.69 -2.31
N GLU A 175 0.53 -12.32 -2.77
CA GLU A 175 0.33 -11.18 -3.68
C GLU A 175 0.56 -9.80 -3.03
N ASP A 176 0.54 -9.74 -1.70
CA ASP A 176 0.73 -8.52 -0.90
C ASP A 176 2.15 -8.38 -0.35
N LYS A 177 3.02 -9.38 -0.56
CA LYS A 177 4.42 -9.36 -0.09
C LYS A 177 5.31 -8.46 -0.95
N ALA A 178 6.24 -7.77 -0.30
CA ALA A 178 7.24 -6.91 -0.95
C ALA A 178 8.06 -7.65 -2.04
N LYS A 179 8.36 -8.95 -1.81
CA LYS A 179 9.05 -9.84 -2.75
C LYS A 179 8.38 -9.91 -4.13
N ARG A 180 7.05 -9.74 -4.21
CA ARG A 180 6.31 -9.69 -5.49
C ARG A 180 6.03 -8.26 -5.95
N LEU A 181 5.63 -7.38 -5.03
CA LEU A 181 5.20 -6.02 -5.34
C LEU A 181 6.34 -5.14 -5.85
N GLY A 182 7.52 -5.20 -5.21
CA GLY A 182 8.69 -4.41 -5.58
C GLY A 182 9.15 -4.69 -7.01
N PRO A 183 9.47 -5.94 -7.38
CA PRO A 183 9.88 -6.29 -8.74
C PRO A 183 8.81 -5.98 -9.80
N ARG A 184 7.53 -6.17 -9.49
CA ARG A 184 6.42 -5.85 -10.40
C ARG A 184 6.40 -4.35 -10.76
N PHE A 185 6.54 -3.48 -9.76
CA PHE A 185 6.64 -2.04 -9.98
C PHE A 185 7.92 -1.67 -10.72
N GLN A 186 9.07 -2.21 -10.28
CA GLN A 186 10.37 -1.94 -10.87
C GLN A 186 10.39 -2.22 -12.38
N ARG A 187 9.85 -3.36 -12.81
CA ARG A 187 9.75 -3.71 -14.24
C ARG A 187 8.97 -2.68 -15.06
N ASN A 188 7.93 -2.07 -14.50
CA ASN A 188 7.13 -1.05 -15.19
C ASN A 188 7.80 0.33 -15.13
N TRP A 189 8.52 0.63 -14.05
CA TRP A 189 9.34 1.83 -13.92
C TRP A 189 10.51 1.81 -14.93
N ASP A 190 11.20 0.67 -15.08
CA ASP A 190 12.27 0.48 -16.06
C ASP A 190 11.77 0.68 -17.50
N LYS A 191 10.55 0.24 -17.80
CA LYS A 191 9.91 0.48 -19.11
C LYS A 191 9.65 1.96 -19.38
N GLU A 192 9.26 2.73 -18.36
CA GLU A 192 9.08 4.18 -18.49
C GLU A 192 10.41 4.91 -18.63
N LEU A 193 11.43 4.48 -17.88
CA LEU A 193 12.80 5.00 -18.00
C LEU A 193 13.38 4.76 -19.39
N LYS A 194 13.21 3.56 -19.98
CA LYS A 194 13.66 3.26 -21.36
C LYS A 194 12.94 4.08 -22.44
N LYS A 195 11.73 4.56 -22.16
CA LYS A 195 10.93 5.38 -23.10
C LYS A 195 11.32 6.85 -23.07
N SER A 196 11.76 7.33 -21.92
CA SER A 196 12.45 8.60 -21.84
C SER A 196 13.89 8.39 -22.31
N ASP A 197 14.50 9.29 -23.08
CA ASP A 197 15.90 9.18 -23.54
C ASP A 197 16.97 9.22 -22.41
N VAL A 198 16.60 8.85 -21.19
CA VAL A 198 17.50 8.77 -20.05
C VAL A 198 18.24 7.44 -20.13
N LYS A 199 19.43 7.47 -20.75
CA LYS A 199 20.37 6.35 -20.75
C LYS A 199 20.88 6.12 -19.31
N PHE A 200 20.46 5.01 -18.71
CA PHE A 200 21.10 4.44 -17.54
C PHE A 200 21.54 3.02 -17.86
N THR A 201 22.79 2.69 -17.55
CA THR A 201 23.32 1.33 -17.63
C THR A 201 22.83 0.54 -16.41
N ARG A 202 21.55 0.15 -16.40
CA ARG A 202 21.06 -0.79 -15.38
C ARG A 202 21.47 -2.21 -15.75
N VAL A 203 22.29 -2.84 -14.92
CA VAL A 203 22.49 -4.29 -14.98
C VAL A 203 21.21 -4.97 -14.47
N PRO A 204 20.59 -5.87 -15.25
CA PRO A 204 19.45 -6.64 -14.77
C PRO A 204 19.87 -7.53 -13.61
N VAL A 205 19.10 -7.51 -12.52
CA VAL A 205 19.19 -8.54 -11.48
C VAL A 205 18.69 -9.83 -12.13
N LYS A 206 19.61 -10.75 -12.49
CA LYS A 206 19.21 -12.10 -12.87
C LYS A 206 18.54 -12.75 -11.65
N PRO A 207 17.35 -13.36 -11.80
CA PRO A 207 16.89 -14.34 -10.81
C PRO A 207 17.99 -15.41 -10.70
N MET A 208 18.33 -15.85 -9.48
CA MET A 208 19.17 -17.03 -9.30
C MET A 208 18.46 -18.24 -9.92
N GLU A 209 18.82 -18.57 -11.17
CA GLU A 209 18.59 -19.87 -11.79
C GLU A 209 19.97 -20.49 -12.03
N TYR A 210 20.17 -21.67 -11.46
CA TYR A 210 21.39 -22.46 -11.57
C TYR A 210 21.41 -23.14 -12.94
N GLN A 211 22.31 -22.75 -13.85
CA GLN A 211 22.66 -23.54 -15.04
C GLN A 211 24.15 -23.42 -15.39
N PRO A 212 24.78 -24.49 -15.93
CA PRO A 212 26.21 -24.60 -16.06
C PRO A 212 26.75 -23.83 -17.28
N VAL A 213 27.97 -23.35 -17.11
CA VAL A 213 28.77 -22.57 -18.06
C VAL A 213 29.18 -23.41 -19.27
N ASN A 214 29.13 -22.82 -20.46
CA ASN A 214 30.07 -23.11 -21.55
C ASN A 214 30.44 -21.79 -22.22
N VAL A 215 31.74 -21.49 -22.21
CA VAL A 215 32.36 -20.29 -22.77
C VAL A 215 32.82 -20.58 -24.20
N GLU A 216 32.58 -19.64 -25.12
CA GLU A 216 33.35 -19.50 -26.35
C GLU A 216 33.80 -18.02 -26.46
N ILE A 217 35.09 -17.83 -26.72
CA ILE A 217 35.81 -16.55 -26.72
C ILE A 217 36.07 -16.11 -28.19
N LEU A 218 36.06 -14.77 -28.41
CA LEU A 218 36.94 -13.95 -29.30
C LEU A 218 36.14 -12.99 -30.23
N PRO A 219 36.72 -11.88 -30.74
CA PRO A 219 37.70 -10.96 -30.15
C PRO A 219 37.32 -9.45 -30.30
N THR A 220 38.19 -8.63 -29.73
CA THR A 220 38.31 -7.16 -29.59
C THR A 220 38.27 -6.28 -30.86
N SER A 221 37.67 -5.08 -30.73
CA SER A 221 38.08 -3.75 -31.25
C SER A 221 36.98 -2.75 -30.84
N GLY A 222 37.16 -1.66 -30.10
CA GLY A 222 38.24 -0.69 -30.05
C GLY A 222 37.67 0.65 -30.54
N GLU A 223 37.27 1.54 -29.62
CA GLU A 223 37.39 3.01 -29.77
C GLU A 223 37.23 3.69 -28.38
N PRO A 224 38.12 4.63 -28.01
CA PRO A 224 38.13 5.29 -26.71
C PRO A 224 37.32 6.59 -26.69
N GLY A 225 36.74 6.88 -25.51
CA GLY A 225 36.51 8.24 -25.03
C GLY A 225 35.42 9.06 -25.70
N LEU A 226 34.24 9.11 -25.07
CA LEU A 226 33.37 10.28 -25.05
C LEU A 226 32.50 10.17 -23.80
N ALA A 227 32.72 11.07 -22.83
CA ALA A 227 31.77 11.32 -21.77
C ALA A 227 30.40 11.58 -22.40
N PRO A 228 29.29 11.04 -21.86
CA PRO A 228 27.98 11.43 -22.34
C PRO A 228 27.82 12.93 -22.09
N GLU A 229 27.85 13.73 -23.15
CA GLU A 229 27.34 15.10 -23.10
C GLU A 229 25.96 15.06 -22.42
N PRO A 230 25.64 16.00 -21.51
CA PRO A 230 24.28 16.12 -21.02
C PRO A 230 23.42 16.39 -22.25
N ALA A 231 22.63 15.39 -22.65
CA ALA A 231 21.75 15.52 -23.79
C ALA A 231 20.93 16.80 -23.62
N GLN A 232 21.30 17.86 -24.34
CA GLN A 232 20.41 18.95 -24.67
C GLN A 232 19.39 18.36 -25.64
N GLY A 233 18.45 17.59 -25.09
CA GLY A 233 17.48 16.79 -25.80
C GLY A 233 16.08 17.36 -25.62
N HIS A 234 15.67 18.12 -26.62
CA HIS A 234 14.30 18.33 -27.11
C HIS A 234 13.15 17.62 -26.37
N GLY A 235 12.19 18.40 -25.87
CA GLY A 235 10.73 18.19 -26.00
C GLY A 235 10.05 16.90 -25.49
N GLY A 236 10.79 15.89 -25.03
CA GLY A 236 10.24 14.62 -24.56
C GLY A 236 9.72 14.72 -23.12
N ARG A 237 8.48 14.28 -22.87
CA ARG A 237 7.97 14.15 -21.49
C ARG A 237 8.83 13.13 -20.73
N GLY A 238 9.50 13.56 -19.66
CA GLY A 238 10.27 12.67 -18.78
C GLY A 238 9.45 11.51 -18.20
N PRO A 239 10.10 10.50 -17.59
CA PRO A 239 9.46 9.25 -17.18
C PRO A 239 8.30 9.50 -16.20
N SER A 240 7.18 8.81 -16.41
CA SER A 240 5.97 8.99 -15.60
C SER A 240 5.84 7.96 -14.50
N LEU A 241 6.09 8.38 -13.25
CA LEU A 241 5.91 7.54 -12.07
C LEU A 241 4.45 7.09 -11.92
N VAL A 242 3.50 7.99 -12.18
CA VAL A 242 2.06 7.71 -12.11
C VAL A 242 1.67 6.62 -13.12
N LEU A 243 2.23 6.64 -14.33
CA LEU A 243 1.94 5.64 -15.35
C LEU A 243 2.53 4.27 -14.99
N ALA A 244 3.74 4.23 -14.42
CA ALA A 244 4.34 3.01 -13.91
C ALA A 244 3.50 2.39 -12.78
N LEU A 245 3.01 3.21 -11.84
CA LEU A 245 2.11 2.78 -10.77
C LEU A 245 0.77 2.29 -11.32
N ALA A 246 0.16 3.02 -12.26
CA ALA A 246 -1.11 2.65 -12.89
C ALA A 246 -1.03 1.32 -13.65
N ARG A 247 0.06 1.07 -14.40
CA ARG A 247 0.27 -0.24 -15.05
C ARG A 247 0.53 -1.36 -14.05
N SER A 248 1.07 -1.04 -12.88
CA SER A 248 1.37 -2.03 -11.84
C SER A 248 0.11 -2.43 -11.07
N PHE A 249 -0.72 -1.47 -10.66
CA PHE A 249 -1.81 -1.70 -9.69
C PHE A 249 -3.20 -1.22 -10.15
N GLY A 250 -3.29 -0.59 -11.33
CA GLY A 250 -4.51 0.06 -11.83
C GLY A 250 -5.68 -0.90 -12.10
N GLY A 251 -5.43 -2.19 -12.37
CA GLY A 251 -6.50 -3.16 -12.61
C GLY A 251 -7.42 -3.34 -11.40
N THR A 252 -6.85 -3.60 -10.21
CA THR A 252 -7.63 -3.73 -8.97
C THR A 252 -8.29 -2.41 -8.57
N PHE A 253 -7.63 -1.29 -8.84
CA PHE A 253 -8.16 0.04 -8.59
C PHE A 253 -9.38 0.34 -9.48
N PHE A 254 -9.31 0.03 -10.77
CA PHE A 254 -10.43 0.20 -11.69
C PHE A 254 -11.66 -0.62 -11.27
N ILE A 255 -11.45 -1.85 -10.77
CA ILE A 255 -12.52 -2.67 -10.21
C ILE A 255 -13.19 -1.99 -9.02
N ALA A 256 -12.44 -1.33 -8.13
CA ALA A 256 -13.01 -0.55 -7.02
C ALA A 256 -13.94 0.56 -7.54
N GLY A 257 -13.62 1.18 -8.68
CA GLY A 257 -14.47 2.16 -9.34
C GLY A 257 -15.88 1.65 -9.67
N PHE A 258 -16.04 0.39 -10.09
CA PHE A 258 -17.36 -0.19 -10.34
C PHE A 258 -18.18 -0.37 -9.05
N PHE A 259 -17.54 -0.77 -7.94
CA PHE A 259 -18.20 -0.83 -6.64
C PHE A 259 -18.67 0.56 -6.21
N LYS A 260 -17.84 1.59 -6.43
CA LYS A 260 -18.20 2.97 -6.12
C LYS A 260 -19.38 3.46 -6.97
N LEU A 261 -19.39 3.17 -8.26
CA LEU A 261 -20.49 3.54 -9.15
C LEU A 261 -21.80 2.87 -8.73
N GLY A 262 -21.76 1.57 -8.42
CA GLY A 262 -22.93 0.85 -7.92
C GLY A 262 -23.44 1.42 -6.59
N GLN A 263 -22.53 1.78 -5.68
CA GLN A 263 -22.88 2.42 -4.42
C GLN A 263 -23.53 3.81 -4.61
N ASP A 264 -23.02 4.61 -5.56
CA ASP A 264 -23.57 5.93 -5.88
C ASP A 264 -24.99 5.81 -6.43
N LEU A 265 -25.22 4.92 -7.40
CA LEU A 265 -26.54 4.70 -7.99
C LEU A 265 -27.56 4.22 -6.95
N LEU A 266 -27.18 3.26 -6.08
CA LEU A 266 -28.05 2.78 -5.01
C LEU A 266 -28.31 3.86 -3.94
N GLY A 267 -27.37 4.78 -3.70
CA GLY A 267 -27.57 5.89 -2.78
C GLY A 267 -28.72 6.80 -3.16
N PHE A 268 -29.00 6.94 -4.46
CA PHE A 268 -30.17 7.68 -4.95
C PHE A 268 -31.45 6.84 -5.03
N ALA A 269 -31.37 5.52 -4.93
CA ALA A 269 -32.55 4.67 -4.90
C ALA A 269 -33.31 4.81 -3.56
N SER A 270 -32.61 4.95 -2.44
CA SER A 270 -33.23 5.03 -1.10
C SER A 270 -34.24 6.19 -0.95
N PRO A 271 -33.93 7.44 -1.35
CA PRO A 271 -34.92 8.53 -1.35
C PRO A 271 -36.13 8.25 -2.26
N GLN A 272 -35.94 7.61 -3.41
CA GLN A 272 -37.05 7.30 -4.32
C GLN A 272 -37.97 6.21 -3.75
N ILE A 273 -37.42 5.21 -3.08
CA ILE A 273 -38.22 4.19 -2.37
C ILE A 273 -38.98 4.83 -1.21
N LEU A 274 -38.33 5.74 -0.46
CA LEU A 274 -38.98 6.52 0.59
C LEU A 274 -40.16 7.34 0.06
N LYS A 275 -40.02 7.95 -1.14
CA LYS A 275 -41.12 8.65 -1.82
C LYS A 275 -42.33 7.75 -2.06
N LEU A 276 -42.11 6.54 -2.58
CA LEU A 276 -43.17 5.56 -2.84
C LEU A 276 -43.83 5.10 -1.54
N MET A 277 -43.04 4.90 -0.49
CA MET A 277 -43.54 4.48 0.81
C MET A 277 -44.43 5.55 1.46
N ILE A 278 -44.05 6.83 1.38
CA ILE A 278 -44.87 7.94 1.89
C ILE A 278 -46.18 8.04 1.10
N ARG A 279 -46.14 7.93 -0.23
CA ARG A 279 -47.36 7.94 -1.06
C ARG A 279 -48.29 6.78 -0.76
N PHE A 280 -47.74 5.58 -0.55
CA PHE A 280 -48.50 4.41 -0.12
C PHE A 280 -49.25 4.68 1.19
N THR A 281 -48.61 5.36 2.17
CA THR A 281 -49.28 5.69 3.44
C THR A 281 -50.36 6.76 3.32
N GLU A 282 -50.37 7.55 2.23
CA GLU A 282 -51.36 8.59 1.97
C GLU A 282 -52.61 8.05 1.26
N ASP A 283 -52.53 6.90 0.56
CA ASP A 283 -53.63 6.31 -0.21
C ASP A 283 -54.20 5.04 0.47
N PRO A 284 -55.36 5.11 1.13
CA PRO A 284 -55.97 3.97 1.82
C PRO A 284 -56.47 2.86 0.89
N SER A 285 -56.50 3.09 -0.43
CA SER A 285 -56.98 2.12 -1.41
C SER A 285 -55.89 1.15 -1.89
N GLU A 286 -54.62 1.43 -1.56
CA GLU A 286 -53.52 0.55 -1.94
C GLU A 286 -53.45 -0.71 -1.06
N SER A 287 -53.11 -1.83 -1.69
CA SER A 287 -52.97 -3.12 -1.02
C SER A 287 -51.70 -3.22 -0.16
N ASP A 288 -51.82 -3.74 1.06
CA ASP A 288 -50.75 -3.84 2.07
C ASP A 288 -49.43 -4.47 1.58
N TRP A 289 -49.48 -5.43 0.64
CA TRP A 289 -48.28 -6.09 0.12
C TRP A 289 -47.31 -5.12 -0.56
N ARG A 290 -47.79 -4.00 -1.11
CA ARG A 290 -46.95 -2.95 -1.71
C ARG A 290 -46.12 -2.23 -0.65
N GLY A 291 -46.73 -1.92 0.49
CA GLY A 291 -46.02 -1.35 1.64
C GLY A 291 -44.90 -2.25 2.15
N TYR A 292 -45.20 -3.54 2.35
CA TYR A 292 -44.17 -4.53 2.74
C TYR A 292 -43.07 -4.67 1.68
N LEU A 293 -43.42 -4.63 0.39
CA LEU A 293 -42.45 -4.67 -0.70
C LEU A 293 -41.50 -3.46 -0.66
N TYR A 294 -42.03 -2.24 -0.48
CA TYR A 294 -41.20 -1.03 -0.38
C TYR A 294 -40.28 -1.06 0.84
N ALA A 295 -40.77 -1.54 1.99
CA ALA A 295 -39.96 -1.69 3.21
C ALA A 295 -38.81 -2.71 3.01
N VAL A 296 -39.11 -3.89 2.46
CA VAL A 296 -38.08 -4.90 2.16
C VAL A 296 -37.09 -4.39 1.12
N LEU A 297 -37.58 -3.71 0.07
CA LEU A 297 -36.73 -3.14 -0.96
C LEU A 297 -35.78 -2.09 -0.37
N LEU A 298 -36.27 -1.20 0.48
CA LEU A 298 -35.44 -0.20 1.16
C LEU A 298 -34.35 -0.86 2.01
N PHE A 299 -34.68 -1.90 2.77
CA PHE A 299 -33.72 -2.67 3.56
C PHE A 299 -32.65 -3.34 2.69
N VAL A 300 -33.06 -4.05 1.64
CA VAL A 300 -32.14 -4.72 0.71
C VAL A 300 -31.23 -3.71 0.01
N THR A 301 -31.77 -2.58 -0.46
CA THR A 301 -31.00 -1.50 -1.06
C THR A 301 -29.94 -0.97 -0.09
N ALA A 302 -30.30 -0.72 1.17
CA ALA A 302 -29.36 -0.23 2.18
C ALA A 302 -28.24 -1.24 2.49
N VAL A 303 -28.57 -2.54 2.61
CA VAL A 303 -27.58 -3.60 2.84
C VAL A 303 -26.62 -3.72 1.66
N VAL A 304 -27.13 -3.79 0.43
CA VAL A 304 -26.29 -3.89 -0.77
C VAL A 304 -25.43 -2.64 -0.93
N GLN A 305 -25.99 -1.45 -0.72
CA GLN A 305 -25.23 -0.20 -0.74
C GLN A 305 -24.08 -0.22 0.27
N SER A 306 -24.32 -0.68 1.49
CA SER A 306 -23.29 -0.81 2.52
C SER A 306 -22.18 -1.80 2.11
N LEU A 307 -22.55 -2.98 1.61
CA LEU A 307 -21.58 -3.98 1.14
C LEU A 307 -20.71 -3.42 0.00
N LEU A 308 -21.31 -2.78 -1.01
CA LEU A 308 -20.56 -2.17 -2.11
C LEU A 308 -19.60 -1.08 -1.61
N LEU A 309 -20.02 -0.24 -0.66
CA LEU A 309 -19.19 0.81 -0.09
C LEU A 309 -17.94 0.25 0.60
N HIS A 310 -18.12 -0.78 1.43
CA HIS A 310 -17.01 -1.37 2.17
C HIS A 310 -16.08 -2.17 1.23
N GLN A 311 -16.62 -2.85 0.21
CA GLN A 311 -15.81 -3.52 -0.81
C GLN A 311 -14.99 -2.53 -1.63
N TYR A 312 -15.56 -1.35 -1.95
CA TYR A 312 -14.84 -0.23 -2.53
C TYR A 312 -13.67 0.20 -1.64
N PHE A 313 -13.92 0.53 -0.38
CA PHE A 313 -12.87 1.03 0.53
C PHE A 313 -11.77 -0.01 0.76
N HIS A 314 -12.13 -1.26 1.02
CA HIS A 314 -11.18 -2.34 1.23
C HIS A 314 -10.23 -2.48 0.03
N ARG A 315 -10.74 -2.46 -1.20
CA ARG A 315 -9.91 -2.52 -2.41
C ARG A 315 -9.02 -1.29 -2.58
N CYS A 316 -9.53 -0.10 -2.31
CA CYS A 316 -8.73 1.13 -2.37
C CYS A 316 -7.59 1.14 -1.34
N PHE A 317 -7.87 0.74 -0.09
CA PHE A 317 -6.85 0.62 0.94
C PHE A 317 -5.78 -0.41 0.60
N LEU A 318 -6.20 -1.56 0.07
CA LEU A 318 -5.28 -2.62 -0.35
C LEU A 318 -4.40 -2.20 -1.52
N VAL A 319 -4.94 -1.48 -2.52
CA VAL A 319 -4.12 -0.85 -3.58
C VAL A 319 -3.18 0.20 -3.00
N GLY A 320 -3.66 1.05 -2.09
CA GLY A 320 -2.83 2.05 -1.41
C GLY A 320 -1.65 1.43 -0.66
N MET A 321 -1.90 0.35 0.08
CA MET A 321 -0.87 -0.43 0.77
C MET A 321 0.14 -1.02 -0.22
N ARG A 322 -0.32 -1.65 -1.31
CA ARG A 322 0.54 -2.22 -2.35
C ARG A 322 1.45 -1.17 -3.00
N VAL A 323 0.89 0.01 -3.30
CA VAL A 323 1.64 1.15 -3.83
C VAL A 323 2.70 1.62 -2.84
N ARG A 324 2.34 1.80 -1.56
CA ARG A 324 3.27 2.19 -0.50
C ARG A 324 4.44 1.20 -0.39
N THR A 325 4.15 -0.10 -0.31
CA THR A 325 5.17 -1.14 -0.23
C THR A 325 6.11 -1.12 -1.44
N ALA A 326 5.54 -1.04 -2.65
CA ALA A 326 6.34 -1.02 -3.88
C ALA A 326 7.23 0.22 -3.99
N VAL A 327 6.73 1.39 -3.60
CA VAL A 327 7.49 2.64 -3.56
C VAL A 327 8.63 2.54 -2.55
N ILE A 328 8.38 2.05 -1.32
CA ILE A 328 9.42 1.88 -0.30
C ILE A 328 10.50 0.90 -0.80
N SER A 329 10.12 -0.24 -1.38
CA SER A 329 11.08 -1.18 -1.96
C SER A 329 11.92 -0.55 -3.07
N ALA A 330 11.33 0.29 -3.93
CA ALA A 330 12.05 0.99 -4.99
C ALA A 330 13.01 2.06 -4.44
N ILE A 331 12.58 2.83 -3.43
CA ILE A 331 13.44 3.83 -2.77
C ILE A 331 14.62 3.11 -2.11
N TYR A 332 14.39 2.02 -1.40
CA TYR A 332 15.44 1.26 -0.71
C TYR A 332 16.46 0.69 -1.70
N ASN A 333 15.99 0.01 -2.75
CA ASN A 333 16.86 -0.53 -3.79
C ASN A 333 17.65 0.57 -4.53
N LYS A 334 17.04 1.73 -4.75
CA LYS A 334 17.72 2.88 -5.36
C LYS A 334 18.77 3.48 -4.42
N ALA A 335 18.46 3.61 -3.13
CA ALA A 335 19.37 4.18 -2.13
C ALA A 335 20.67 3.38 -1.98
N LEU A 336 20.61 2.05 -2.19
CA LEU A 336 21.78 1.16 -2.18
C LEU A 336 22.67 1.28 -3.42
N ARG A 337 22.21 1.95 -4.49
CA ARG A 337 22.93 2.05 -5.77
C ARG A 337 23.24 3.49 -6.19
N LEU A 338 22.78 4.46 -5.40
CA LEU A 338 22.91 5.87 -5.72
C LEU A 338 24.40 6.27 -5.72
N SER A 339 24.86 7.01 -6.73
CA SER A 339 26.23 7.52 -6.78
C SER A 339 26.54 8.43 -5.59
N ASN A 340 27.82 8.55 -5.23
CA ASN A 340 28.24 9.40 -4.13
C ASN A 340 27.90 10.88 -4.37
N SER A 341 27.96 11.37 -5.61
CA SER A 341 27.53 12.74 -5.96
C SER A 341 26.03 12.93 -5.74
N ALA A 342 25.19 12.04 -6.28
CA ALA A 342 23.75 12.10 -6.11
C ALA A 342 23.33 11.89 -4.63
N ARG A 343 24.13 11.16 -3.85
CA ARG A 343 23.93 10.99 -2.41
C ARG A 343 24.32 12.23 -1.60
N ARG A 344 25.33 13.00 -2.02
CA ARG A 344 25.69 14.28 -1.38
C ARG A 344 24.59 15.33 -1.52
N GLU A 345 23.87 15.34 -2.65
CA GLU A 345 22.72 16.22 -2.85
C GLU A 345 21.51 15.87 -1.97
N ARG A 346 21.47 14.64 -1.41
CA ARG A 346 20.30 14.09 -0.72
C ARG A 346 20.65 13.62 0.67
N THR A 347 20.20 14.35 1.68
CA THR A 347 20.46 13.96 3.07
C THR A 347 19.75 12.64 3.42
N VAL A 348 20.31 11.89 4.38
CA VAL A 348 19.66 10.66 4.90
C VAL A 348 18.24 10.95 5.40
N GLY A 349 18.04 12.12 6.02
CA GLY A 349 16.72 12.59 6.47
C GLY A 349 15.72 12.76 5.33
N GLU A 350 16.16 13.22 4.15
CA GLU A 350 15.30 13.29 2.96
C GLU A 350 14.87 11.90 2.49
N ILE A 351 15.78 10.92 2.43
CA ILE A 351 15.47 9.56 2.01
C ILE A 351 14.46 8.91 2.98
N VAL A 352 14.64 9.11 4.29
CA VAL A 352 13.70 8.63 5.31
C VAL A 352 12.33 9.30 5.17
N ASN A 353 12.29 10.60 4.86
CA ASN A 353 11.03 11.31 4.58
C ASN A 353 10.33 10.78 3.31
N LEU A 354 11.09 10.43 2.26
CA LEU A 354 10.51 9.81 1.06
C LEU A 354 9.80 8.49 1.38
N MET A 355 10.38 7.67 2.27
CA MET A 355 9.81 6.38 2.68
C MET A 355 8.65 6.52 3.67
N SER A 356 8.70 7.48 4.59
CA SER A 356 7.73 7.61 5.68
C SER A 356 6.57 8.54 5.35
N VAL A 357 6.84 9.70 4.73
CA VAL A 357 5.84 10.73 4.44
C VAL A 357 5.36 10.60 3.00
N ASP A 358 6.25 10.68 2.01
CA ASP A 358 5.85 10.73 0.61
C ASP A 358 5.15 9.43 0.18
N ALA A 359 5.65 8.25 0.58
CA ALA A 359 4.98 6.98 0.30
C ALA A 359 3.61 6.85 0.98
N GLN A 360 3.43 7.43 2.18
CA GLN A 360 2.15 7.44 2.89
C GLN A 360 1.10 8.27 2.14
N ARG A 361 1.48 9.39 1.53
CA ARG A 361 0.56 10.26 0.77
C ARG A 361 -0.13 9.52 -0.39
N PHE A 362 0.56 8.59 -1.04
CA PHE A 362 -0.08 7.75 -2.07
C PHE A 362 -1.18 6.87 -1.47
N MET A 363 -0.92 6.24 -0.33
CA MET A 363 -1.91 5.38 0.35
C MET A 363 -3.16 6.19 0.75
N ASP A 364 -2.96 7.38 1.31
CA ASP A 364 -4.05 8.28 1.69
C ASP A 364 -4.86 8.72 0.44
N LEU A 365 -4.17 9.10 -0.64
CA LEU A 365 -4.81 9.51 -1.90
C LEU A 365 -5.64 8.38 -2.53
N MET A 366 -5.12 7.15 -2.58
CA MET A 366 -5.82 6.02 -3.22
C MET A 366 -7.20 5.75 -2.61
N SER A 367 -7.37 6.04 -1.31
CA SER A 367 -8.63 5.85 -0.58
C SER A 367 -9.77 6.76 -1.09
N TYR A 368 -9.43 7.91 -1.64
CA TYR A 368 -10.40 8.95 -2.04
C TYR A 368 -10.32 9.33 -3.52
N LEU A 369 -9.37 8.78 -4.29
CA LEU A 369 -9.13 9.21 -5.66
C LEU A 369 -10.35 9.01 -6.60
N HIS A 370 -11.20 8.00 -6.37
CA HIS A 370 -12.45 7.85 -7.13
C HIS A 370 -13.48 8.96 -6.89
N MET A 371 -13.30 9.77 -5.85
CA MET A 371 -14.15 10.93 -5.60
C MET A 371 -14.05 12.00 -6.70
N ILE A 372 -12.96 12.02 -7.49
CA ILE A 372 -12.79 12.97 -8.61
C ILE A 372 -13.94 12.88 -9.62
N TRP A 373 -14.38 11.67 -9.97
CA TRP A 373 -15.50 11.48 -10.92
C TRP A 373 -16.82 11.22 -10.17
N SER A 374 -16.77 10.57 -9.00
CA SER A 374 -17.96 10.24 -8.22
C SER A 374 -18.63 11.47 -7.63
N ALA A 375 -17.89 12.45 -7.10
CA ALA A 375 -18.49 13.66 -6.52
C ALA A 375 -19.26 14.49 -7.56
N PRO A 376 -18.70 14.82 -8.74
CA PRO A 376 -19.47 15.48 -9.79
C PRO A 376 -20.71 14.70 -10.22
N LEU A 377 -20.60 13.38 -10.37
CA LEU A 377 -21.74 12.52 -10.70
C LEU A 377 -22.84 12.62 -9.64
N GLN A 378 -22.50 12.50 -8.36
CA GLN A 378 -23.45 12.63 -7.25
C GLN A 378 -24.10 14.01 -7.21
N ILE A 379 -23.32 15.08 -7.40
CA ILE A 379 -23.85 16.45 -7.41
C ILE A 379 -24.85 16.63 -8.55
N VAL A 380 -24.51 16.19 -9.76
CA VAL A 380 -25.39 16.30 -10.94
C VAL A 380 -26.67 15.48 -10.74
N LEU A 381 -26.58 14.23 -10.31
CA LEU A 381 -27.75 13.38 -10.06
C LEU A 381 -28.66 13.94 -8.96
N ALA A 382 -28.07 14.44 -7.87
CA ALA A 382 -28.83 15.06 -6.79
C ALA A 382 -29.57 16.31 -7.27
N LEU A 383 -28.91 17.19 -8.04
CA LEU A 383 -29.55 18.38 -8.61
C LEU A 383 -30.68 18.03 -9.58
N ILE A 384 -30.51 16.99 -10.41
CA ILE A 384 -31.58 16.49 -11.29
C ILE A 384 -32.78 15.97 -10.49
N PHE A 385 -32.55 15.10 -9.49
CA PHE A 385 -33.65 14.55 -8.68
C PHE A 385 -34.33 15.60 -7.81
N LEU A 386 -33.56 16.56 -7.29
CA LEU A 386 -34.13 17.72 -6.63
C LEU A 386 -35.00 18.48 -7.62
N TYR A 387 -34.54 18.75 -8.86
CA TYR A 387 -35.27 19.52 -9.87
C TYR A 387 -36.60 18.86 -10.23
N ILE A 388 -36.60 17.54 -10.37
CA ILE A 388 -37.82 16.77 -10.58
C ILE A 388 -38.79 16.89 -9.40
N THR A 389 -38.28 17.05 -8.17
CA THR A 389 -39.10 17.07 -6.95
C THR A 389 -39.61 18.47 -6.59
N MET A 390 -38.79 19.51 -6.79
CA MET A 390 -39.00 20.87 -6.27
C MET A 390 -38.97 21.95 -7.37
N GLY A 391 -38.79 21.59 -8.64
CA GLY A 391 -38.75 22.53 -9.77
C GLY A 391 -37.65 23.60 -9.64
N PHE A 392 -37.92 24.81 -10.11
CA PHE A 392 -36.96 25.93 -10.10
C PHE A 392 -36.61 26.45 -8.69
N SER A 393 -37.34 26.06 -7.64
CA SER A 393 -37.09 26.54 -6.28
C SER A 393 -35.74 26.11 -5.70
N ILE A 394 -35.09 25.10 -6.28
CA ILE A 394 -33.77 24.62 -5.86
C ILE A 394 -32.69 25.63 -6.13
N PHE A 395 -32.86 26.50 -7.13
CA PHE A 395 -31.87 27.54 -7.40
C PHE A 395 -31.70 28.48 -6.21
N ALA A 396 -32.71 28.65 -5.35
CA ALA A 396 -32.57 29.35 -4.07
C ALA A 396 -31.65 28.60 -3.09
N GLY A 397 -31.86 27.29 -2.91
CA GLY A 397 -30.98 26.45 -2.10
C GLY A 397 -29.56 26.36 -2.65
N PHE A 398 -29.42 26.25 -3.98
CA PHE A 398 -28.14 26.27 -4.68
C PHE A 398 -27.43 27.61 -4.52
N ALA A 399 -28.14 28.73 -4.59
CA ALA A 399 -27.56 30.05 -4.32
C ALA A 399 -27.02 30.15 -2.88
N VAL A 400 -27.76 29.63 -1.89
CA VAL A 400 -27.26 29.53 -0.51
C VAL A 400 -26.00 28.67 -0.44
N MET A 401 -25.96 27.51 -1.10
CA MET A 401 -24.75 26.67 -1.15
C MET A 401 -23.56 27.41 -1.77
N VAL A 402 -23.75 28.12 -2.89
CA VAL A 402 -22.70 28.91 -3.55
C VAL A 402 -22.22 30.05 -2.64
N LEU A 403 -23.11 30.71 -1.90
CA LEU A 403 -22.76 31.76 -0.94
C LEU A 403 -21.96 31.24 0.27
N LEU A 404 -22.11 29.97 0.64
CA LEU A 404 -21.32 29.35 1.71
C LEU A 404 -19.87 29.04 1.28
N ILE A 405 -19.61 28.89 -0.03
CA ILE A 405 -18.26 28.62 -0.57
C ILE A 405 -17.25 29.73 -0.18
N PRO A 406 -17.47 31.03 -0.47
CA PRO A 406 -16.53 32.09 -0.14
C PRO A 406 -16.33 32.25 1.38
N ILE A 407 -17.39 32.06 2.18
CA ILE A 407 -17.28 32.09 3.66
C ILE A 407 -16.30 31.01 4.13
N ASN A 408 -16.48 29.77 3.64
CA ASN A 408 -15.58 28.67 3.96
C ASN A 408 -14.16 28.89 3.43
N ALA A 409 -14.00 29.51 2.26
CA ALA A 409 -12.69 29.84 1.69
C ALA A 409 -11.92 30.86 2.55
N VAL A 410 -12.58 31.90 3.04
CA VAL A 410 -11.98 32.89 3.95
C VAL A 410 -11.58 32.25 5.28
N ILE A 411 -12.45 31.40 5.85
CA ILE A 411 -12.13 30.65 7.08
C ILE A 411 -10.92 29.75 6.86
N ALA A 412 -10.86 29.01 5.75
CA ALA A 412 -9.74 28.15 5.39
C ALA A 412 -8.42 28.94 5.23
N ALA A 413 -8.47 30.09 4.55
CA ALA A 413 -7.31 30.97 4.38
C ALA A 413 -6.77 31.48 5.73
N LYS A 414 -7.66 31.94 6.62
CA LYS A 414 -7.27 32.41 7.95
C LYS A 414 -6.75 31.28 8.83
N SER A 415 -7.37 30.10 8.74
CA SER A 415 -6.93 28.88 9.43
C SER A 415 -5.50 28.52 9.03
N ARG A 416 -5.17 28.56 7.73
CA ARG A 416 -3.80 28.35 7.23
C ARG A 416 -2.80 29.35 7.83
N THR A 417 -3.14 30.65 7.90
CA THR A 417 -2.25 31.66 8.52
C THR A 417 -2.01 31.39 10.00
N LEU A 418 -3.04 31.03 10.76
CA LEU A 418 -2.90 30.69 12.18
C LEU A 418 -2.09 29.39 12.37
N GLN A 419 -2.30 28.40 11.51
CA GLN A 419 -1.55 27.14 11.54
C GLN A 419 -0.05 27.37 11.33
N VAL A 420 0.35 28.23 10.39
CA VAL A 420 1.76 28.61 10.20
C VAL A 420 2.33 29.30 11.44
N LYS A 421 1.59 30.27 12.01
CA LYS A 421 2.02 30.96 13.24
C LYS A 421 2.16 30.00 14.42
N GLN A 422 1.25 29.04 14.53
CA GLN A 422 1.29 27.99 15.55
C GLN A 422 2.54 27.10 15.36
N MET A 423 2.84 26.67 14.13
CA MET A 423 4.00 25.84 13.83
C MET A 423 5.30 26.53 14.27
N ILE A 424 5.49 27.81 13.94
CA ILE A 424 6.70 28.56 14.32
C ILE A 424 6.90 28.56 15.85
N LEU A 425 5.85 28.81 16.64
CA LEU A 425 5.95 28.80 18.11
C LEU A 425 6.17 27.39 18.67
N LYS A 426 5.52 26.39 18.07
CA LYS A 426 5.69 24.98 18.42
C LYS A 426 7.13 24.52 18.16
N ASP A 427 7.72 24.89 17.03
CA ASP A 427 9.09 24.52 16.65
C ASP A 427 10.11 25.16 17.59
N SER A 428 9.96 26.45 17.90
CA SER A 428 10.78 27.13 18.91
C SER A 428 10.67 26.45 20.29
N ARG A 429 9.46 26.03 20.69
CA ARG A 429 9.26 25.31 21.96
C ARG A 429 9.95 23.95 21.95
N ILE A 430 9.80 23.16 20.89
CA ILE A 430 10.42 21.82 20.77
C ILE A 430 11.95 21.94 20.75
N LYS A 431 12.48 22.94 20.03
CA LYS A 431 13.93 23.22 19.99
C LYS A 431 14.48 23.48 21.40
N LEU A 432 13.87 24.41 22.15
CA LEU A 432 14.31 24.72 23.52
C LEU A 432 14.18 23.53 24.47
N VAL A 433 13.11 22.74 24.35
CA VAL A 433 12.94 21.50 25.14
C VAL A 433 14.07 20.50 24.84
N ASN A 434 14.45 20.32 23.57
CA ASN A 434 15.56 19.42 23.20
C ASN A 434 16.91 19.93 23.73
N GLU A 435 17.18 21.23 23.67
CA GLU A 435 18.39 21.83 24.27
C GLU A 435 18.45 21.56 25.78
N VAL A 436 17.33 21.70 26.49
CA VAL A 436 17.24 21.39 27.93
C VAL A 436 17.46 19.90 28.21
N LEU A 437 16.87 19.00 27.44
CA LEU A 437 17.01 17.55 27.63
C LEU A 437 18.46 17.09 27.38
N ASN A 438 19.10 17.59 26.32
CA ASN A 438 20.51 17.30 26.03
C ASN A 438 21.44 17.87 27.10
N GLY A 439 21.10 19.03 27.67
CA GLY A 439 21.85 19.70 28.73
C GLY A 439 21.44 19.34 30.16
N MET A 440 20.61 18.31 30.37
CA MET A 440 19.89 18.12 31.64
C MET A 440 20.82 17.98 32.86
N LYS A 441 21.95 17.29 32.71
CA LYS A 441 22.95 17.13 33.78
C LYS A 441 23.52 18.49 34.21
N VAL A 442 23.89 19.33 33.25
CA VAL A 442 24.45 20.68 33.51
C VAL A 442 23.40 21.57 34.15
N ILE A 443 22.17 21.57 33.62
CA ILE A 443 21.06 22.37 34.15
C ILE A 443 20.75 21.98 35.60
N LYS A 444 20.79 20.69 35.95
CA LYS A 444 20.61 20.18 37.31
C LYS A 444 21.73 20.60 38.25
N LEU A 445 22.99 20.53 37.78
CA LEU A 445 24.16 20.96 38.56
C LEU A 445 24.09 22.45 38.94
N TYR A 446 23.54 23.30 38.07
CA TYR A 446 23.37 24.73 38.31
C TYR A 446 21.99 25.15 38.86
N ALA A 447 21.09 24.20 39.13
CA ALA A 447 19.71 24.46 39.57
C ALA A 447 18.94 25.44 38.65
N TRP A 448 19.17 25.37 37.34
CA TRP A 448 18.56 26.25 36.34
C TRP A 448 17.19 25.77 35.83
N GLU A 449 16.57 24.76 36.44
CA GLU A 449 15.32 24.20 35.93
C GLU A 449 14.17 25.20 35.94
N ILE A 450 14.09 26.04 36.98
CA ILE A 450 13.01 27.02 37.14
C ILE A 450 13.07 28.11 36.05
N PRO A 451 14.24 28.77 35.80
CA PRO A 451 14.38 29.70 34.68
C PRO A 451 14.03 29.10 33.31
N PHE A 452 14.57 27.91 32.97
CA PHE A 452 14.27 27.26 31.69
C PHE A 452 12.79 26.89 31.55
N LYS A 453 12.16 26.43 32.65
CA LYS A 453 10.71 26.18 32.68
C LYS A 453 9.92 27.45 32.35
N GLN A 454 10.30 28.60 32.92
CA GLN A 454 9.62 29.87 32.64
C GLN A 454 9.76 30.30 31.18
N GLN A 455 10.94 30.16 30.58
CA GLN A 455 11.16 30.44 29.16
C GLN A 455 10.27 29.56 28.26
N ILE A 456 10.22 28.25 28.53
CA ILE A 456 9.35 27.31 27.80
C ILE A 456 7.88 27.69 27.97
N MET A 457 7.46 28.09 29.17
CA MET A 457 6.09 28.53 29.43
C MET A 457 5.73 29.85 28.75
N GLY A 458 6.67 30.78 28.61
CA GLY A 458 6.46 32.01 27.82
C GLY A 458 6.13 31.70 26.36
N ILE A 459 6.90 30.82 25.72
CA ILE A 459 6.64 30.36 24.35
C ILE A 459 5.29 29.62 24.28
N ARG A 460 5.02 28.74 25.25
CA ARG A 460 3.77 27.97 25.32
C ARG A 460 2.55 28.88 25.44
N GLN A 461 2.61 29.97 26.19
CA GLN A 461 1.49 30.90 26.32
C GLN A 461 1.18 31.59 24.99
N GLY A 462 2.21 31.98 24.23
CA GLY A 462 2.05 32.47 22.86
C GLY A 462 1.40 31.43 21.95
N GLU A 463 1.86 30.17 22.01
CA GLU A 463 1.30 29.04 21.25
C GLU A 463 -0.19 28.82 21.58
N LEU A 464 -0.55 28.85 22.87
CA LEU A 464 -1.92 28.68 23.37
C LEU A 464 -2.86 29.79 22.89
N ASN A 465 -2.40 31.03 22.80
CA ASN A 465 -3.21 32.14 22.28
C ASN A 465 -3.57 31.92 20.80
N VAL A 466 -2.62 31.43 19.99
CA VAL A 466 -2.88 31.09 18.57
C VAL A 466 -3.81 29.88 18.46
N LEU A 467 -3.62 28.86 19.30
CA LEU A 467 -4.51 27.70 19.38
C LEU A 467 -5.94 28.09 19.74
N ARG A 468 -6.12 29.03 20.68
CA ARG A 468 -7.45 29.56 21.05
C ARG A 468 -8.13 30.23 19.85
N SER A 469 -7.42 31.10 19.12
CA SER A 469 -7.96 31.72 17.90
C SER A 469 -8.30 30.68 16.83
N THR A 470 -7.49 29.64 16.70
CA THR A 470 -7.74 28.51 15.77
C THR A 470 -8.99 27.74 16.19
N ALA A 471 -9.19 27.50 17.48
CA ALA A 471 -10.38 26.84 18.00
C ALA A 471 -11.66 27.63 17.70
N PHE A 472 -11.65 28.96 17.87
CA PHE A 472 -12.78 29.82 17.50
C PHE A 472 -13.09 29.78 16.00
N LEU A 473 -12.07 29.78 15.14
CA LEU A 473 -12.26 29.62 13.69
C LEU A 473 -12.85 28.24 13.34
N ASN A 474 -12.34 27.17 13.95
CA ASN A 474 -12.85 25.82 13.74
C ASN A 474 -14.30 25.67 14.23
N ALA A 475 -14.65 26.31 15.34
CA ALA A 475 -16.04 26.38 15.82
C ALA A 475 -16.95 27.10 14.81
N GLY A 476 -16.50 28.24 14.28
CA GLY A 476 -17.21 28.96 13.21
C GLY A 476 -17.40 28.10 11.96
N SER A 477 -16.35 27.41 11.49
CA SER A 477 -16.43 26.48 10.36
C SER A 477 -17.42 25.34 10.61
N SER A 478 -17.36 24.74 11.81
CA SER A 478 -18.24 23.65 12.20
C SER A 478 -19.70 24.09 12.28
N PHE A 479 -19.95 25.31 12.77
CA PHE A 479 -21.28 25.92 12.78
C PHE A 479 -21.81 26.11 11.35
N THR A 480 -21.01 26.70 10.44
CA THR A 480 -21.41 26.86 9.03
C THR A 480 -21.74 25.52 8.40
N TRP A 481 -20.92 24.47 8.60
CA TRP A 481 -21.17 23.13 8.07
C TRP A 481 -22.41 22.46 8.64
N THR A 482 -22.71 22.67 9.92
CA THR A 482 -23.85 22.06 10.59
C THR A 482 -25.16 22.76 10.21
N CYS A 483 -25.13 24.08 10.03
CA CYS A 483 -26.30 24.88 9.64
C CYS A 483 -26.56 24.88 8.13
N ALA A 484 -25.58 24.55 7.29
CA ALA A 484 -25.72 24.59 5.83
C ALA A 484 -26.95 23.80 5.31
N PRO A 485 -27.21 22.55 5.71
CA PRO A 485 -28.37 21.80 5.21
C PRO A 485 -29.70 22.45 5.62
N PHE A 486 -29.76 23.01 6.83
CA PHE A 486 -30.94 23.71 7.33
C PHE A 486 -31.22 24.98 6.51
N LEU A 487 -30.19 25.82 6.27
CA LEU A 487 -30.34 27.04 5.49
C LEU A 487 -30.74 26.76 4.04
N VAL A 488 -30.17 25.73 3.43
CA VAL A 488 -30.49 25.29 2.07
C VAL A 488 -31.93 24.77 1.97
N ALA A 489 -32.34 23.93 2.93
CA ALA A 489 -33.71 23.42 3.00
C ALA A 489 -34.71 24.56 3.23
N LEU A 490 -34.42 25.46 4.18
CA LEU A 490 -35.27 26.62 4.48
C LEU A 490 -35.46 27.51 3.25
N ALA A 491 -34.36 27.87 2.57
CA ALA A 491 -34.44 28.69 1.36
C ALA A 491 -35.24 27.99 0.25
N THR A 492 -34.99 26.70 0.02
CA THR A 492 -35.68 25.94 -1.03
C THR A 492 -37.17 25.79 -0.73
N PHE A 493 -37.55 25.43 0.50
CA PHE A 493 -38.95 25.25 0.90
C PHE A 493 -39.69 26.58 0.95
N ALA A 494 -39.09 27.64 1.48
CA ALA A 494 -39.69 28.96 1.49
C ALA A 494 -39.95 29.47 0.06
N THR A 495 -38.96 29.38 -0.84
CA THR A 495 -39.14 29.75 -2.24
C THR A 495 -40.19 28.88 -2.94
N PHE A 496 -40.23 27.57 -2.66
CA PHE A 496 -41.23 26.67 -3.23
C PHE A 496 -42.65 27.06 -2.84
N VAL A 497 -42.89 27.33 -1.57
CA VAL A 497 -44.22 27.74 -1.07
C VAL A 497 -44.61 29.13 -1.58
N LEU A 498 -43.66 30.08 -1.62
CA LEU A 498 -43.95 31.46 -2.03
C LEU A 498 -44.23 31.57 -3.53
N VAL A 499 -43.47 30.88 -4.38
CA VAL A 499 -43.65 30.92 -5.84
C VAL A 499 -44.93 30.21 -6.27
N ASN A 500 -45.28 29.11 -5.60
CA ASN A 500 -46.42 28.28 -5.96
C ASN A 500 -47.70 28.57 -5.17
N LYS A 501 -47.74 29.67 -4.40
CA LYS A 501 -48.87 30.00 -3.53
C LYS A 501 -50.21 30.06 -4.26
N ASP A 502 -50.20 30.60 -5.48
CA ASP A 502 -51.39 30.82 -6.31
C ASP A 502 -51.60 29.73 -7.36
N SER A 503 -50.76 28.67 -7.39
CA SER A 503 -50.91 27.58 -8.34
C SER A 503 -52.07 26.66 -7.96
N SER A 504 -52.93 26.37 -8.93
CA SER A 504 -54.04 25.41 -8.79
C SER A 504 -53.60 23.95 -8.97
N ASN A 505 -52.36 23.70 -9.40
CA ASN A 505 -51.85 22.35 -9.63
C ASN A 505 -51.53 21.65 -8.29
N PRO A 506 -52.12 20.48 -7.99
CA PRO A 506 -51.79 19.71 -6.79
C PRO A 506 -50.30 19.37 -6.68
N ASN A 507 -49.62 19.22 -7.82
CA ASN A 507 -48.18 18.99 -7.89
C ASN A 507 -47.32 20.20 -7.52
N ASP A 508 -47.89 21.36 -7.22
CA ASP A 508 -47.14 22.55 -6.80
C ASP A 508 -47.25 22.80 -5.28
N ARG A 509 -47.95 21.92 -4.56
CA ARG A 509 -48.03 21.95 -3.08
C ARG A 509 -46.87 21.20 -2.44
N LEU A 510 -46.41 21.69 -1.28
CA LEU A 510 -45.36 21.05 -0.50
C LEU A 510 -45.96 19.88 0.28
N THR A 511 -45.78 18.66 -0.25
CA THR A 511 -46.24 17.40 0.32
C THR A 511 -45.12 16.71 1.12
N ALA A 512 -45.49 15.75 1.98
CA ALA A 512 -44.52 15.02 2.81
C ALA A 512 -43.49 14.28 1.95
N ASP A 513 -43.92 13.63 0.87
CA ASP A 513 -43.04 12.92 -0.06
C ASP A 513 -41.97 13.85 -0.66
N LYS A 514 -42.33 15.08 -1.05
CA LYS A 514 -41.36 16.07 -1.56
C LYS A 514 -40.40 16.57 -0.49
N ALA A 515 -40.91 16.92 0.69
CA ALA A 515 -40.10 17.48 1.76
C ALA A 515 -39.04 16.48 2.26
N PHE A 516 -39.43 15.23 2.54
CA PHE A 516 -38.50 14.20 3.04
C PHE A 516 -37.52 13.72 1.97
N VAL A 517 -37.94 13.62 0.70
CA VAL A 517 -37.04 13.29 -0.42
C VAL A 517 -36.02 14.41 -0.63
N ALA A 518 -36.45 15.67 -0.65
CA ALA A 518 -35.54 16.81 -0.80
C ALA A 518 -34.54 16.88 0.35
N LEU A 519 -34.98 16.69 1.60
CA LEU A 519 -34.10 16.66 2.78
C LEU A 519 -33.06 15.53 2.68
N SER A 520 -33.48 14.34 2.22
CA SER A 520 -32.58 13.20 2.01
C SER A 520 -31.54 13.50 0.91
N LEU A 521 -31.95 14.10 -0.20
CA LEU A 521 -31.06 14.50 -1.30
C LEU A 521 -30.06 15.59 -0.87
N PHE A 522 -30.48 16.57 -0.05
CA PHE A 522 -29.57 17.56 0.54
C PHE A 522 -28.53 16.91 1.47
N ASN A 523 -28.93 15.92 2.26
CA ASN A 523 -28.00 15.19 3.12
C ASN A 523 -26.96 14.39 2.31
N ILE A 524 -27.37 13.79 1.18
CA ILE A 524 -26.44 13.10 0.27
C ILE A 524 -25.40 14.07 -0.30
N LEU A 525 -25.81 15.29 -0.69
CA LEU A 525 -24.91 16.32 -1.23
C LEU A 525 -23.84 16.80 -0.25
N ARG A 526 -24.06 16.65 1.06
CA ARG A 526 -23.12 17.13 2.10
C ARG A 526 -21.75 16.50 1.97
N PHE A 527 -21.70 15.17 1.79
CA PHE A 527 -20.44 14.44 1.80
C PHE A 527 -19.52 14.81 0.62
N PRO A 528 -19.97 14.76 -0.65
CA PRO A 528 -19.18 15.19 -1.82
C PRO A 528 -18.64 16.61 -1.69
N LEU A 529 -19.49 17.55 -1.24
CA LEU A 529 -19.10 18.95 -1.09
C LEU A 529 -18.02 19.16 -0.02
N SER A 530 -18.08 18.38 1.07
CA SER A 530 -17.07 18.44 2.14
C SER A 530 -15.75 17.74 1.77
N MET A 531 -15.82 16.66 0.98
CA MET A 531 -14.66 15.87 0.60
C MET A 531 -13.87 16.45 -0.58
N LEU A 532 -14.53 17.15 -1.51
CA LEU A 532 -13.87 17.70 -2.70
C LEU A 532 -12.67 18.63 -2.36
N PRO A 533 -12.78 19.60 -1.43
CA PRO A 533 -11.64 20.43 -1.03
C PRO A 533 -10.50 19.61 -0.42
N MET A 534 -10.82 18.63 0.43
CA MET A 534 -9.84 17.75 1.07
C MET A 534 -9.10 16.91 0.01
N LEU A 535 -9.81 16.39 -0.99
CA LEU A 535 -9.23 15.64 -2.09
C LEU A 535 -8.27 16.50 -2.92
N ILE A 536 -8.62 17.75 -3.20
CA ILE A 536 -7.72 18.69 -3.91
C ILE A 536 -6.43 18.87 -3.11
N SER A 537 -6.50 19.03 -1.79
CA SER A 537 -5.31 19.08 -0.93
C SER A 537 -4.47 17.80 -1.03
N PHE A 538 -5.08 16.61 -0.93
CA PHE A 538 -4.36 15.34 -1.09
C PHE A 538 -3.72 15.18 -2.46
N MET A 539 -4.36 15.64 -3.53
CA MET A 539 -3.81 15.63 -4.88
C MET A 539 -2.60 16.55 -5.01
N VAL A 540 -2.70 17.78 -4.47
CA VAL A 540 -1.59 18.75 -4.51
C VAL A 540 -0.39 18.21 -3.73
N GLU A 541 -0.60 17.72 -2.50
CA GLU A 541 0.47 17.12 -1.70
C GLU A 541 1.11 15.92 -2.40
N SER A 542 0.29 15.00 -2.93
CA SER A 542 0.79 13.83 -3.66
C SER A 542 1.53 14.21 -4.94
N SER A 543 1.15 15.30 -5.61
CA SER A 543 1.84 15.77 -6.82
C SER A 543 3.28 16.23 -6.52
N VAL A 544 3.49 16.84 -5.35
CA VAL A 544 4.82 17.21 -4.86
C VAL A 544 5.62 15.95 -4.53
N SER A 545 5.00 14.97 -3.87
CA SER A 545 5.62 13.66 -3.59
C SER A 545 6.01 12.91 -4.86
N VAL A 546 5.15 12.90 -5.88
CA VAL A 546 5.46 12.33 -7.22
C VAL A 546 6.70 12.98 -7.81
N LYS A 547 6.80 14.33 -7.76
CA LYS A 547 7.96 15.05 -8.30
C LYS A 547 9.25 14.64 -7.58
N ARG A 548 9.26 14.65 -6.24
CA ARG A 548 10.44 14.30 -5.43
C ARG A 548 10.88 12.86 -5.64
N LEU A 549 9.94 11.91 -5.62
CA LEU A 549 10.24 10.49 -5.86
C LEU A 549 10.77 10.25 -7.26
N ARG A 550 10.19 10.90 -8.27
CA ARG A 550 10.67 10.80 -9.66
C ARG A 550 12.10 11.31 -9.78
N GLU A 551 12.42 12.46 -9.18
CA GLU A 551 13.79 13.00 -9.17
C GLU A 551 14.77 12.07 -8.45
N PHE A 552 14.40 11.55 -7.27
CA PHE A 552 15.21 10.59 -6.53
C PHE A 552 15.46 9.29 -7.31
N LEU A 553 14.42 8.71 -7.90
CA LEU A 553 14.53 7.47 -8.69
C LEU A 553 15.31 7.67 -10.00
N LYS A 554 15.41 8.91 -10.51
CA LYS A 554 16.23 9.32 -11.64
C LYS A 554 17.69 9.64 -11.25
N GLY A 555 18.04 9.73 -9.97
CA GLY A 555 19.43 10.03 -9.56
C GLY A 555 20.43 9.06 -10.20
N ASN A 556 21.67 9.49 -10.43
CA ASN A 556 22.69 8.63 -11.03
C ASN A 556 23.00 7.44 -10.10
N GLU A 557 23.24 6.28 -10.69
CA GLU A 557 23.63 5.06 -9.97
C GLU A 557 25.13 4.83 -10.20
N ILE A 558 25.81 4.20 -9.25
CA ILE A 558 27.23 3.79 -9.37
C ILE A 558 27.34 2.80 -10.54
N ASP A 559 28.34 3.00 -11.42
CA ASP A 559 28.62 2.04 -12.49
C ASP A 559 29.29 0.78 -11.92
N PRO A 560 28.65 -0.40 -12.00
CA PRO A 560 29.28 -1.65 -11.55
C PRO A 560 30.54 -2.02 -12.35
N ASN A 561 30.76 -1.44 -13.54
CA ASN A 561 31.95 -1.67 -14.35
C ASN A 561 33.13 -0.75 -13.95
N ASN A 562 32.97 0.08 -12.92
CA ASN A 562 34.09 0.88 -12.38
C ASN A 562 35.24 -0.05 -11.94
N VAL A 563 34.92 -1.23 -11.42
CA VAL A 563 35.90 -2.25 -10.99
C VAL A 563 35.57 -3.61 -11.59
N GLU A 564 36.54 -4.25 -12.24
CA GLU A 564 36.45 -5.63 -12.67
C GLU A 564 36.63 -6.54 -11.46
N ARG A 565 35.57 -7.24 -11.07
CA ARG A 565 35.57 -8.14 -9.91
C ARG A 565 35.56 -9.60 -10.34
N SER A 566 36.45 -10.38 -9.77
CA SER A 566 36.45 -11.85 -9.84
C SER A 566 36.13 -12.42 -8.47
N GLU A 567 35.13 -13.31 -8.36
CA GLU A 567 34.85 -14.02 -7.11
C GLU A 567 35.90 -15.08 -6.81
N GLU A 568 36.63 -15.56 -7.83
CA GLU A 568 37.71 -16.52 -7.63
C GLU A 568 38.89 -15.84 -6.90
N PRO A 569 39.39 -16.43 -5.80
CA PRO A 569 40.53 -15.90 -5.08
C PRO A 569 41.79 -15.97 -5.97
N ALA A 570 42.64 -14.96 -5.88
CA ALA A 570 43.90 -14.97 -6.63
C ALA A 570 44.78 -16.16 -6.21
N THR A 571 45.50 -16.75 -7.16
CA THR A 571 46.49 -17.78 -6.83
C THR A 571 47.79 -17.15 -6.30
N GLU A 572 48.67 -17.97 -5.75
CA GLU A 572 49.94 -17.49 -5.19
C GLU A 572 50.79 -16.81 -6.26
N GLY A 573 51.28 -15.61 -5.96
CA GLY A 573 52.05 -14.78 -6.89
C GLY A 573 51.24 -13.94 -7.89
N GLU A 574 49.92 -14.16 -8.01
CA GLU A 574 49.04 -13.32 -8.81
C GLU A 574 48.73 -11.97 -8.12
N ASN A 575 48.42 -10.98 -8.95
CA ASN A 575 47.93 -9.69 -8.48
C ASN A 575 46.48 -9.85 -7.98
N VAL A 576 46.27 -9.51 -6.72
CA VAL A 576 44.95 -9.45 -6.06
C VAL A 576 44.28 -8.11 -6.35
N ILE A 577 45.08 -7.04 -6.42
CA ILE A 577 44.65 -5.70 -6.82
C ILE A 577 45.58 -5.24 -7.93
N ALA A 578 45.02 -4.82 -9.06
CA ALA A 578 45.75 -4.19 -10.15
C ALA A 578 45.03 -2.93 -10.62
N VAL A 579 45.73 -1.80 -10.60
CA VAL A 579 45.27 -0.51 -11.14
C VAL A 579 46.27 -0.08 -12.20
N SER A 580 45.80 0.17 -13.42
CA SER A 580 46.64 0.60 -14.54
C SER A 580 46.12 1.91 -15.12
N SER A 581 46.97 2.95 -15.10
CA SER A 581 46.64 4.31 -15.56
C SER A 581 45.30 4.82 -15.02
N GLY A 582 45.02 4.52 -13.74
CA GLY A 582 43.73 4.79 -13.12
C GLY A 582 43.50 6.27 -12.89
N GLU A 583 42.37 6.77 -13.38
CA GLU A 583 41.91 8.15 -13.18
C GLU A 583 40.51 8.14 -12.55
N PHE A 584 40.36 8.78 -11.38
CA PHE A 584 39.15 8.68 -10.57
C PHE A 584 38.64 10.04 -10.10
N THR A 585 37.32 10.20 -10.12
CA THR A 585 36.61 11.40 -9.64
C THR A 585 35.44 11.04 -8.73
N TRP A 586 35.06 11.99 -7.86
CA TRP A 586 33.87 11.87 -7.02
C TRP A 586 32.58 12.24 -7.76
N ASP A 587 32.69 13.04 -8.83
CA ASP A 587 31.54 13.44 -9.64
C ASP A 587 31.91 13.58 -11.12
N THR A 588 30.98 13.21 -12.00
CA THR A 588 31.12 13.31 -13.45
C THR A 588 31.04 14.78 -13.87
N GLY A 589 32.19 15.44 -13.95
CA GLY A 589 32.30 16.86 -14.28
C GLY A 589 33.31 17.62 -13.42
N ASP A 590 33.68 17.05 -12.27
CA ASP A 590 34.76 17.56 -11.44
C ASP A 590 36.12 17.10 -11.96
N LYS A 591 37.17 17.85 -11.60
CA LYS A 591 38.55 17.45 -11.87
C LYS A 591 38.85 16.15 -11.13
N SER A 592 39.55 15.23 -11.81
CA SER A 592 40.04 13.98 -11.25
C SER A 592 40.78 14.21 -9.93
N THR A 593 40.36 13.48 -8.90
CA THR A 593 40.97 13.55 -7.56
C THR A 593 42.23 12.70 -7.50
N LEU A 594 42.22 11.59 -8.25
CA LEU A 594 43.36 10.69 -8.42
C LEU A 594 43.67 10.61 -9.91
N GLU A 595 44.92 10.88 -10.27
CA GLU A 595 45.40 10.91 -11.65
C GLU A 595 46.64 9.99 -11.76
N ASP A 596 46.74 9.23 -12.84
CA ASP A 596 47.86 8.33 -13.18
C ASP A 596 48.25 7.32 -12.07
N ILE A 597 47.24 6.69 -11.46
CA ILE A 597 47.46 5.67 -10.45
C ILE A 597 47.86 4.34 -11.10
N ASN A 598 49.03 3.83 -10.73
CA ASN A 598 49.57 2.55 -11.19
C ASN A 598 50.02 1.71 -9.99
N ILE A 599 49.22 0.71 -9.61
CA ILE A 599 49.45 -0.10 -8.39
C ILE A 599 49.22 -1.57 -8.71
N GLN A 600 50.12 -2.44 -8.23
CA GLN A 600 49.96 -3.89 -8.28
C GLN A 600 50.27 -4.48 -6.91
N VAL A 601 49.30 -5.19 -6.33
CA VAL A 601 49.44 -5.85 -5.02
C VAL A 601 49.26 -7.35 -5.22
N LYS A 602 50.25 -8.14 -4.82
CA LYS A 602 50.21 -9.60 -4.91
C LYS A 602 49.57 -10.22 -3.68
N ARG A 603 49.04 -11.44 -3.84
CA ARG A 603 48.51 -12.22 -2.72
C ARG A 603 49.57 -12.41 -1.62
N GLY A 604 49.15 -12.25 -0.37
CA GLY A 604 50.00 -12.42 0.82
C GLY A 604 50.84 -11.19 1.18
N GLN A 605 50.66 -10.05 0.52
CA GLN A 605 51.38 -8.82 0.85
C GLN A 605 50.64 -7.97 1.89
N LEU A 606 51.38 -7.43 2.85
CA LEU A 606 50.95 -6.34 3.72
C LEU A 606 51.48 -5.02 3.14
N VAL A 607 50.57 -4.14 2.70
CA VAL A 607 50.91 -2.88 2.02
C VAL A 607 50.48 -1.69 2.86
N GLY A 608 51.42 -0.80 3.20
CA GLY A 608 51.14 0.47 3.86
C GLY A 608 51.03 1.63 2.86
N VAL A 609 49.96 2.42 2.95
CA VAL A 609 49.79 3.65 2.15
C VAL A 609 50.02 4.87 3.04
N VAL A 610 51.07 5.62 2.77
CA VAL A 610 51.47 6.81 3.54
C VAL A 610 51.42 8.08 2.70
N GLY A 611 51.18 9.23 3.33
CA GLY A 611 51.13 10.51 2.64
C GLY A 611 50.48 11.60 3.50
N LEU A 612 50.58 12.85 3.04
CA LEU A 612 50.03 14.02 3.72
C LEU A 612 48.51 13.90 3.95
N VAL A 613 47.97 14.64 4.93
CA VAL A 613 46.53 14.78 5.13
C VAL A 613 45.89 15.37 3.88
N GLY A 614 44.82 14.75 3.37
CA GLY A 614 44.17 15.18 2.13
C GLY A 614 44.84 14.72 0.83
N ALA A 615 45.91 13.92 0.88
CA ALA A 615 46.59 13.41 -0.32
C ALA A 615 45.81 12.34 -1.13
N GLY A 616 44.54 12.08 -0.82
CA GLY A 616 43.71 11.10 -1.56
C GLY A 616 43.82 9.65 -1.09
N LYS A 617 44.42 9.36 0.07
CA LYS A 617 44.57 7.99 0.60
C LYS A 617 43.24 7.23 0.72
N SER A 618 42.26 7.80 1.41
CA SER A 618 40.92 7.21 1.52
C SER A 618 40.22 7.14 0.16
N SER A 619 40.42 8.13 -0.72
CA SER A 619 39.92 8.10 -2.10
C SER A 619 40.46 6.89 -2.87
N LEU A 620 41.73 6.52 -2.69
CA LEU A 620 42.31 5.35 -3.35
C LEU A 620 41.60 4.06 -2.94
N ILE A 621 41.32 3.90 -1.64
CA ILE A 621 40.55 2.76 -1.12
C ILE A 621 39.14 2.74 -1.72
N GLN A 622 38.48 3.89 -1.80
CA GLN A 622 37.13 4.02 -2.37
C GLN A 622 37.10 3.76 -3.88
N ALA A 623 38.16 4.10 -4.61
CA ALA A 623 38.33 3.75 -6.01
C ALA A 623 38.47 2.24 -6.21
N ILE A 624 39.26 1.55 -5.38
CA ILE A 624 39.39 0.08 -5.40
C ILE A 624 38.07 -0.61 -5.05
N LEU A 625 37.28 -0.03 -4.14
CA LEU A 625 35.93 -0.52 -3.81
C LEU A 625 34.91 -0.28 -4.95
N GLY A 626 35.20 0.61 -5.90
CA GLY A 626 34.28 0.99 -6.98
C GLY A 626 33.23 2.03 -6.57
N GLU A 627 33.48 2.75 -5.47
CA GLU A 627 32.60 3.81 -4.95
C GLU A 627 32.91 5.18 -5.59
N MET A 628 34.02 5.30 -6.32
CA MET A 628 34.37 6.46 -7.14
C MET A 628 34.14 6.17 -8.63
N GLU A 629 33.88 7.22 -9.41
CA GLU A 629 33.73 7.10 -10.86
C GLU A 629 35.10 6.98 -11.53
N LYS A 630 35.26 5.96 -12.37
CA LYS A 630 36.47 5.73 -13.16
C LYS A 630 36.37 6.48 -14.49
N VAL A 631 37.21 7.48 -14.68
CA VAL A 631 37.28 8.28 -15.92
C VAL A 631 38.15 7.58 -16.97
N GLY A 632 39.24 6.95 -16.53
CA GLY A 632 40.21 6.28 -17.37
C GLY A 632 40.96 5.16 -16.64
N GLY A 633 41.58 4.27 -17.40
CA GLY A 633 42.35 3.13 -16.89
C GLY A 633 41.52 1.90 -16.54
N THR A 634 42.15 0.95 -15.85
CA THR A 634 41.52 -0.29 -15.38
C THR A 634 41.76 -0.52 -13.89
N VAL A 635 40.79 -1.17 -13.24
CA VAL A 635 40.87 -1.61 -11.83
C VAL A 635 40.35 -3.03 -11.76
N GLU A 636 41.18 -3.94 -11.29
CA GLU A 636 40.87 -5.34 -11.10
C GLU A 636 41.04 -5.72 -9.63
N VAL A 637 40.03 -6.41 -9.07
CA VAL A 637 40.06 -6.95 -7.70
C VAL A 637 39.59 -8.40 -7.71
N LYS A 638 40.41 -9.31 -7.18
CA LYS A 638 40.12 -10.74 -7.07
C LYS A 638 39.81 -11.15 -5.63
N GLY A 639 38.73 -11.90 -5.41
CA GLY A 639 38.30 -12.43 -4.11
C GLY A 639 37.36 -11.52 -3.32
N ARG A 640 36.98 -11.97 -2.12
CA ARG A 640 36.10 -11.23 -1.21
C ARG A 640 36.87 -10.12 -0.50
N VAL A 641 36.26 -8.94 -0.38
CA VAL A 641 36.86 -7.76 0.23
C VAL A 641 36.19 -7.45 1.57
N ALA A 642 36.98 -7.33 2.63
CA ALA A 642 36.59 -6.72 3.90
C ALA A 642 37.08 -5.27 3.95
N TYR A 643 36.20 -4.36 4.39
CA TYR A 643 36.48 -2.94 4.48
C TYR A 643 36.22 -2.42 5.90
N VAL A 644 37.20 -1.72 6.47
CA VAL A 644 37.06 -0.99 7.73
C VAL A 644 37.17 0.51 7.44
N PRO A 645 36.07 1.28 7.56
CA PRO A 645 36.10 2.72 7.31
C PRO A 645 36.76 3.49 8.45
N GLN A 646 37.32 4.66 8.12
CA GLN A 646 37.87 5.60 9.10
C GLN A 646 36.87 5.95 10.22
N GLN A 647 35.61 6.21 9.84
CA GLN A 647 34.50 6.35 10.78
C GLN A 647 33.75 5.03 10.93
N ALA A 648 33.97 4.35 12.06
CA ALA A 648 33.32 3.08 12.36
C ALA A 648 31.78 3.16 12.31
N TRP A 649 31.17 2.20 11.62
CA TRP A 649 29.72 2.07 11.50
C TRP A 649 29.22 0.84 12.28
N ILE A 650 28.30 1.06 13.21
CA ILE A 650 27.77 0.04 14.13
C ILE A 650 26.25 -0.04 13.94
N GLN A 651 25.73 -1.26 13.78
CA GLN A 651 24.30 -1.54 13.70
C GLN A 651 23.66 -1.46 15.08
N ASN A 652 22.38 -1.09 15.12
CA ASN A 652 21.57 -1.10 16.33
C ASN A 652 21.16 -2.54 16.69
N ALA A 653 22.11 -3.29 17.24
CA ALA A 653 22.06 -4.72 17.52
C ALA A 653 23.04 -5.03 18.67
N THR A 654 23.15 -6.29 19.10
CA THR A 654 24.15 -6.69 20.11
C THR A 654 25.59 -6.53 19.60
N VAL A 655 26.59 -6.50 20.49
CA VAL A 655 28.01 -6.49 20.09
C VAL A 655 28.33 -7.74 19.27
N ARG A 656 27.82 -8.90 19.70
CA ARG A 656 27.96 -10.18 19.00
C ARG A 656 27.42 -10.12 17.58
N GLU A 657 26.17 -9.72 17.38
CA GLU A 657 25.56 -9.61 16.05
C GLU A 657 26.31 -8.61 15.15
N ASN A 658 26.87 -7.55 15.74
CA ASN A 658 27.70 -6.59 15.02
C ASN A 658 29.01 -7.21 14.51
N ILE A 659 29.63 -8.13 15.25
CA ILE A 659 30.87 -8.80 14.86
C ILE A 659 30.57 -9.93 13.86
N GLU A 660 29.57 -10.76 14.14
CA GLU A 660 29.14 -11.87 13.28
C GLU A 660 28.62 -11.40 11.92
N PHE A 661 27.86 -10.31 11.92
CA PHE A 661 27.38 -9.62 10.71
C PHE A 661 26.71 -10.55 9.68
N GLY A 662 25.93 -11.52 10.17
CA GLY A 662 25.20 -12.49 9.36
C GLY A 662 25.96 -13.79 9.05
N GLN A 663 27.22 -13.93 9.48
CA GLN A 663 27.90 -15.24 9.50
C GLN A 663 27.37 -16.12 10.63
N ALA A 664 27.52 -17.44 10.47
CA ALA A 664 27.14 -18.41 11.49
C ALA A 664 28.10 -18.33 12.68
N HIS A 665 27.56 -18.43 13.89
CA HIS A 665 28.35 -18.36 15.11
C HIS A 665 29.32 -19.55 15.24
N ASN A 666 30.61 -19.26 15.31
CA ASN A 666 31.70 -20.17 15.65
C ASN A 666 32.41 -19.67 16.92
N GLU A 667 32.12 -20.31 18.05
CA GLU A 667 32.62 -19.93 19.38
C GLU A 667 34.15 -19.82 19.43
N ALA A 668 34.86 -20.80 18.87
CA ALA A 668 36.33 -20.85 18.95
C ALA A 668 36.97 -19.70 18.16
N PHE A 669 36.47 -19.46 16.95
CA PHE A 669 36.97 -18.36 16.12
C PHE A 669 36.52 -17.00 16.65
N TYR A 670 35.31 -16.91 17.21
CA TYR A 670 34.77 -15.69 17.81
C TYR A 670 35.62 -15.26 19.01
N LYS A 671 35.90 -16.19 19.93
CA LYS A 671 36.75 -15.92 21.08
C LYS A 671 38.16 -15.47 20.65
N ARG A 672 38.77 -16.16 19.69
CA ARG A 672 40.06 -15.75 19.13
C ARG A 672 40.02 -14.36 18.51
N THR A 673 38.95 -14.02 17.79
CA THR A 673 38.75 -12.68 17.21
C THR A 673 38.66 -11.60 18.29
N LEU A 674 38.00 -11.89 19.42
CA LEU A 674 37.91 -10.97 20.55
C LEU A 674 39.27 -10.76 21.23
N GLU A 675 40.04 -11.84 21.41
CA GLU A 675 41.41 -11.82 21.94
C GLU A 675 42.35 -11.01 21.01
N ASP A 676 42.37 -11.35 19.72
CA ASP A 676 43.24 -10.72 18.71
C ASP A 676 42.91 -9.22 18.50
N CYS A 677 41.65 -8.82 18.71
CA CYS A 677 41.20 -7.41 18.63
C CYS A 677 41.20 -6.68 19.97
N ALA A 678 41.69 -7.29 21.06
CA ALA A 678 41.72 -6.72 22.41
C ALA A 678 40.36 -6.20 22.93
N LEU A 679 39.28 -6.92 22.66
CA LEU A 679 37.92 -6.55 23.05
C LEU A 679 37.49 -7.10 24.42
N GLU A 680 38.24 -8.03 25.02
CA GLU A 680 37.84 -8.69 26.29
C GLU A 680 37.56 -7.69 27.42
N GLN A 681 38.49 -6.75 27.64
CA GLN A 681 38.35 -5.72 28.68
C GLN A 681 37.17 -4.76 28.40
N ASP A 682 36.89 -4.48 27.12
CA ASP A 682 35.74 -3.65 26.75
C ASP A 682 34.42 -4.36 27.09
N LEU A 683 34.36 -5.67 26.85
CA LEU A 683 33.18 -6.50 27.10
C LEU A 683 32.92 -6.67 28.60
N GLU A 684 33.95 -6.79 29.43
CA GLU A 684 33.80 -6.89 30.90
C GLU A 684 33.14 -5.66 31.52
N ILE A 685 33.36 -4.48 30.94
CA ILE A 685 32.77 -3.22 31.42
C ILE A 685 31.28 -3.11 31.03
N LEU A 686 30.86 -3.82 29.98
CA LEU A 686 29.48 -3.76 29.49
C LEU A 686 28.55 -4.64 30.36
N PRO A 687 27.38 -4.13 30.78
CA PRO A 687 26.51 -4.83 31.72
C PRO A 687 25.96 -6.18 31.22
N GLY A 688 25.97 -6.43 29.91
CA GLY A 688 25.59 -7.69 29.29
C GLY A 688 26.70 -8.33 28.46
N GLY A 689 27.96 -7.91 28.63
CA GLY A 689 29.07 -8.38 27.80
C GLY A 689 28.82 -8.18 26.32
N ASP A 690 29.01 -9.24 25.53
CA ASP A 690 28.80 -9.27 24.08
C ASP A 690 27.32 -9.25 23.65
N MET A 691 26.41 -9.64 24.54
CA MET A 691 24.96 -9.57 24.34
C MET A 691 24.39 -8.18 24.65
N THR A 692 25.24 -7.20 25.00
CA THR A 692 24.81 -5.83 25.24
C THR A 692 24.28 -5.21 23.96
N GLU A 693 23.04 -4.70 23.98
CA GLU A 693 22.47 -3.95 22.86
C GLU A 693 23.23 -2.62 22.66
N ILE A 694 23.86 -2.49 21.50
CA ILE A 694 24.53 -1.27 21.09
C ILE A 694 23.48 -0.37 20.43
N GLY A 695 23.09 0.71 21.10
CA GLY A 695 22.12 1.69 20.58
C GLY A 695 22.54 2.31 19.23
N GLU A 696 21.65 3.07 18.59
CA GLU A 696 21.90 3.66 17.26
C GLU A 696 23.26 4.42 17.19
N LYS A 697 24.09 4.08 16.19
CA LYS A 697 25.48 4.59 16.02
C LYS A 697 26.44 4.27 17.18
N GLY A 698 26.09 3.31 18.02
CA GLY A 698 26.87 2.88 19.17
C GLY A 698 27.08 3.96 20.21
N ILE A 699 26.02 4.67 20.62
CA ILE A 699 26.10 5.72 21.64
C ILE A 699 26.71 5.24 22.97
N ASN A 700 26.65 3.93 23.25
CA ASN A 700 27.19 3.30 24.45
C ASN A 700 28.71 3.01 24.37
N LEU A 701 29.33 3.16 23.20
CA LEU A 701 30.75 2.84 22.97
C LEU A 701 31.58 4.10 22.77
N SER A 702 32.83 4.08 23.26
CA SER A 702 33.84 5.09 22.95
C SER A 702 34.28 5.01 21.48
N GLY A 703 35.01 6.02 20.98
CA GLY A 703 35.52 6.02 19.60
C GLY A 703 36.42 4.82 19.29
N GLY A 704 37.39 4.53 20.17
CA GLY A 704 38.29 3.39 20.03
C GLY A 704 37.56 2.05 20.11
N GLN A 705 36.57 1.92 20.99
CA GLN A 705 35.73 0.72 21.08
C GLN A 705 34.98 0.46 19.76
N LYS A 706 34.42 1.50 19.14
CA LYS A 706 33.75 1.36 17.84
C LYS A 706 34.70 0.91 16.74
N GLN A 707 35.92 1.43 16.72
CA GLN A 707 36.93 1.00 15.76
C GLN A 707 37.32 -0.48 15.97
N ARG A 708 37.57 -0.90 17.21
CA ARG A 708 37.88 -2.31 17.53
C ARG A 708 36.73 -3.25 17.15
N VAL A 709 35.48 -2.90 17.42
CA VAL A 709 34.32 -3.69 16.98
C VAL A 709 34.21 -3.75 15.45
N SER A 710 34.48 -2.64 14.76
CA SER A 710 34.49 -2.60 13.29
C SER A 710 35.62 -3.44 12.69
N LEU A 711 36.78 -3.49 13.35
CA LEU A 711 37.91 -4.32 12.95
C LEU A 711 37.62 -5.81 13.20
N ALA A 712 37.11 -6.15 14.39
CA ALA A 712 36.69 -7.52 14.72
C ALA A 712 35.66 -8.06 13.73
N ARG A 713 34.70 -7.22 13.30
CA ARG A 713 33.77 -7.57 12.21
C ARG A 713 34.52 -7.96 10.94
N ALA A 714 35.47 -7.15 10.49
CA ALA A 714 36.22 -7.44 9.27
C ALA A 714 37.02 -8.74 9.41
N VAL A 715 37.71 -8.95 10.53
CA VAL A 715 38.47 -10.17 10.81
C VAL A 715 37.57 -11.40 10.78
N TYR A 716 36.40 -11.32 11.43
CA TYR A 716 35.45 -12.43 11.52
C TYR A 716 34.85 -12.85 10.16
N GLN A 717 34.85 -11.97 9.15
CA GLN A 717 34.32 -12.30 7.81
C GLN A 717 35.22 -13.23 6.99
N GLU A 718 36.48 -13.45 7.39
CA GLU A 718 37.45 -14.28 6.67
C GLU A 718 37.53 -13.94 5.16
N ALA A 719 37.77 -12.66 4.86
CA ALA A 719 37.87 -12.16 3.48
C ALA A 719 39.25 -12.43 2.86
N ASP A 720 39.36 -12.34 1.53
CA ASP A 720 40.62 -12.52 0.81
C ASP A 720 41.46 -11.23 0.79
N VAL A 721 40.78 -10.07 0.82
CA VAL A 721 41.38 -8.73 0.74
C VAL A 721 40.89 -7.89 1.91
N TYR A 722 41.80 -7.28 2.67
CA TYR A 722 41.48 -6.37 3.76
C TYR A 722 41.89 -4.94 3.41
N LEU A 723 40.91 -4.05 3.33
CA LEU A 723 41.11 -2.62 3.13
C LEU A 723 40.80 -1.88 4.44
N LEU A 724 41.84 -1.38 5.11
CA LEU A 724 41.72 -0.74 6.41
C LEU A 724 42.04 0.76 6.29
N ASP A 725 41.04 1.62 6.44
CA ASP A 725 41.20 3.07 6.35
C ASP A 725 41.41 3.66 7.74
N ASP A 726 42.67 3.81 8.13
CA ASP A 726 43.09 4.42 9.41
C ASP A 726 42.45 3.80 10.69
N PRO A 727 42.52 2.46 10.86
CA PRO A 727 41.83 1.74 11.94
C PRO A 727 42.41 1.99 13.35
N LEU A 728 43.58 2.64 13.47
CA LEU A 728 44.30 2.86 14.73
C LEU A 728 44.15 4.29 15.28
N SER A 729 43.47 5.18 14.55
CA SER A 729 43.40 6.61 14.88
C SER A 729 42.76 6.94 16.23
N ALA A 730 41.87 6.09 16.75
CA ALA A 730 41.21 6.30 18.04
C ALA A 730 41.64 5.28 19.11
N VAL A 731 42.70 4.52 18.86
CA VAL A 731 43.20 3.45 19.74
C VAL A 731 44.53 3.90 20.36
N ASP A 732 44.70 3.64 21.65
CA ASP A 732 45.93 4.00 22.38
C ASP A 732 47.13 3.21 21.86
N SER A 733 48.32 3.82 21.84
CA SER A 733 49.51 3.24 21.17
C SER A 733 49.91 1.87 21.72
N HIS A 734 49.72 1.64 23.03
CA HIS A 734 49.99 0.35 23.67
C HIS A 734 49.08 -0.78 23.14
N VAL A 735 47.82 -0.47 22.86
CA VAL A 735 46.89 -1.43 22.26
C VAL A 735 47.22 -1.64 20.77
N GLY A 736 47.74 -0.63 20.09
CA GLY A 736 48.21 -0.77 18.71
C GLY A 736 49.47 -1.64 18.56
N GLU A 737 50.45 -1.49 19.46
CA GLU A 737 51.75 -2.19 19.40
C GLU A 737 51.68 -3.68 19.77
N THR A 738 50.70 -4.09 20.56
CA THR A 738 50.63 -5.48 21.07
C THR A 738 50.01 -6.45 20.06
N HIS A 739 49.41 -5.94 18.96
CA HIS A 739 48.54 -6.73 18.07
C HIS A 739 48.86 -6.58 16.56
N LEU A 740 49.93 -5.87 16.19
CA LEU A 740 50.53 -5.86 14.84
C LEU A 740 51.74 -6.79 14.81
#